data_AF-A0A316S6E3-F1
#
_entry.id   AF-A0A316S6E3-F1
#
_cell.length_a   1.000
_cell.length_b   1.000
_cell.length_c   1.000
_cell.angle_alpha   90.00
_cell.angle_beta   90.00
_cell.angle_gamma   90.00
#
_symmetry.space_group_name_H-M   'P 1'
#
loop_
_entity.id
_entity.type
_entity.pdbx_description
1 polymer ?
#
loop_
_entity_poly.entity_id
_entity_poly.type
_entity_poly.pdbx_seq_one_letter_code
_entity_poly.pdbx_strand_id
1 'polypeptide(L)'
;MTHLVPLISDLAMILTLAGLATILCKKLNQPLILGYMLAGFLASPHFTLLPNVIDSGNITVWADIGVIFILFDLGLDYNFNKIKSTANTAIIAAVTEFTGIACLGFACAQLLGWSLTDSIFTGCMLTMSSTAVVSKTLGDMNLLKKPFASIAFGILVLEDISGIIMMVVLSTLAAAGSAISGIAMLESIGLLVFFLIICFVIGIYFLPSFFKQAREYFNDETLLIVSLGLCLSMVVLASKLGFSSALGAFLMGCLLSGTIYTKRTKELLEPVKNLFSGIFFVSVGMMVDPSVIKNSPLTIVALAITLIAGKCIFTSLGVMLSGQSLKTSMRCGFSLTQLGEFAFIVANIGAGYGLTGSFLYPVFVAVSVLTIFTTSTMVKSADNAYRRFLRLLPKRFALLLIETHRENQNIPQHSDWKLFLQIYFTRMVVYSVILLFIDYIAINNLLPYCRSLLSWPFGGIVAALATLLLMSPFLAAIMVSRLGRRDLVASLWFQKRSNRPPIILLMFAKAALGMFFIMKIFTTILGLHIGIAIAAALILAKFIYSSDFLVSRYLQIESHFLINLNAENLAAAAQNRASARHGMWLDEQLYTCGYEIAEGSPWAGWSIRRLDVHRNYKIFVIEIHNSRGYLPIPSGHTVLRAGDRLLITAPLNILRTFDAAIRNMNLGLKKVTGTITLHQFLQQESTSRKEHDYLLCYAMPVTASSPLAGSTLKKSDTLSKGKWLALGLERGNYTILDPDASFVINNGDILWIIGSRQMLSQLFKNDTL
;
A
#
# COMPACT_ATOMS: atom_id res chain seq x y z
N MET A 1 48.77 -8.42 -28.81
CA MET A 1 48.00 -7.20 -28.54
C MET A 1 46.84 -7.59 -27.64
N THR A 2 46.73 -7.00 -26.45
CA THR A 2 45.68 -7.35 -25.48
C THR A 2 44.33 -6.88 -26.02
N HIS A 3 43.49 -7.81 -26.45
CA HIS A 3 42.12 -7.53 -26.88
C HIS A 3 41.28 -7.14 -25.65
N LEU A 4 41.16 -5.83 -25.40
CA LEU A 4 40.20 -5.31 -24.43
C LEU A 4 38.78 -5.58 -24.98
N VAL A 5 37.88 -6.11 -24.15
CA VAL A 5 36.49 -6.34 -24.56
C VAL A 5 35.83 -5.00 -24.91
N PRO A 6 35.17 -4.87 -26.08
CA PRO A 6 34.58 -3.59 -26.54
C PRO A 6 33.67 -2.92 -25.51
N LEU A 7 32.93 -3.72 -24.74
CA LEU A 7 32.05 -3.25 -23.67
C LEU A 7 32.79 -2.42 -22.60
N ILE A 8 34.06 -2.76 -22.31
CA ILE A 8 34.89 -2.05 -21.31
C ILE A 8 35.35 -0.70 -21.87
N SER A 9 35.77 -0.65 -23.14
CA SER A 9 36.14 0.63 -23.79
C SER A 9 34.95 1.56 -23.91
N ASP A 10 33.77 1.03 -24.24
CA ASP A 10 32.54 1.81 -24.37
C ASP A 10 32.14 2.41 -23.01
N LEU A 11 32.20 1.62 -21.94
CA LEU A 11 31.92 2.10 -20.59
C LEU A 11 32.88 3.21 -20.16
N ALA A 12 34.19 3.04 -20.42
CA ALA A 12 35.18 4.06 -20.09
C ALA A 12 34.89 5.38 -20.80
N MET A 13 34.53 5.31 -22.10
CA MET A 13 34.15 6.47 -22.90
C MET A 13 32.88 7.15 -22.37
N ILE A 14 31.82 6.36 -22.13
CA ILE A 14 30.53 6.81 -21.59
C ILE A 14 30.75 7.58 -20.28
N LEU A 15 31.51 7.01 -19.33
CA LEU A 15 31.74 7.62 -18.02
C LEU A 15 32.61 8.87 -18.11
N THR A 16 33.61 8.88 -18.98
CA THR A 16 34.50 10.04 -19.15
C THR A 16 33.74 11.22 -19.75
N LEU A 17 32.98 11.00 -20.82
CA LEU A 17 32.17 12.04 -21.46
C LEU A 17 31.04 12.52 -20.54
N ALA A 18 30.37 11.61 -19.83
CA ALA A 18 29.38 11.95 -18.82
C ALA A 18 29.98 12.83 -17.70
N GLY A 19 31.17 12.49 -17.20
CA GLY A 19 31.87 13.27 -16.19
C GLY A 19 32.18 14.70 -16.66
N LEU A 20 32.71 14.85 -17.87
CA LEU A 20 32.99 16.16 -18.46
C LEU A 20 31.72 16.98 -18.69
N ALA A 21 30.70 16.37 -19.29
CA ALA A 21 29.45 17.05 -19.58
C ALA A 21 28.69 17.47 -18.31
N THR A 22 28.72 16.64 -17.26
CA THR A 22 28.10 17.01 -15.98
C THR A 22 28.81 18.17 -15.28
N ILE A 23 30.15 18.26 -15.36
CA ILE A 23 30.90 19.43 -14.87
C ILE A 23 30.47 20.69 -15.63
N LEU A 24 30.34 20.60 -16.96
CA LEU A 24 29.88 21.71 -17.79
C LEU A 24 28.44 22.14 -17.43
N CYS A 25 27.51 21.19 -17.29
CA CYS A 25 26.14 21.47 -16.88
C CYS A 25 26.06 22.11 -15.50
N LYS A 26 26.87 21.66 -14.52
CA LYS A 26 26.94 22.29 -13.20
C LYS A 26 27.43 23.73 -13.30
N LYS A 27 28.45 24.04 -14.13
CA LYS A 27 28.89 25.42 -14.36
C LYS A 27 27.79 26.31 -14.95
N LEU A 28 26.91 25.73 -15.77
CA LEU A 28 25.78 26.42 -16.41
C LEU A 28 24.49 26.42 -15.57
N ASN A 29 24.50 25.88 -14.34
CA ASN A 29 23.32 25.65 -13.50
C ASN A 29 22.20 24.87 -14.21
N GLN A 30 22.58 23.89 -15.04
CA GLN A 30 21.66 23.00 -15.76
C GLN A 30 21.55 21.63 -15.08
N PRO A 31 20.40 20.94 -15.19
CA PRO A 31 20.23 19.57 -14.71
C PRO A 31 21.27 18.59 -15.29
N LEU A 32 21.76 17.65 -14.48
CA LEU A 32 22.78 16.68 -14.88
C LEU A 32 22.34 15.75 -16.02
N ILE A 33 21.04 15.44 -16.09
CA ILE A 33 20.44 14.58 -17.12
C ILE A 33 20.69 15.15 -18.52
N LEU A 34 20.63 16.48 -18.69
CA LEU A 34 20.98 17.13 -19.96
C LEU A 34 22.45 16.87 -20.32
N GLY A 35 23.34 16.90 -19.33
CA GLY A 35 24.76 16.59 -19.53
C GLY A 35 24.98 15.16 -20.01
N TYR A 36 24.28 14.19 -19.43
CA TYR A 36 24.35 12.79 -19.87
C TYR A 36 23.84 12.61 -21.30
N MET A 37 22.69 13.20 -21.64
CA MET A 37 22.14 13.12 -23.00
C MET A 37 23.05 13.81 -24.03
N LEU A 38 23.63 14.97 -23.69
CA LEU A 38 24.59 15.66 -24.56
C LEU A 38 25.89 14.86 -24.73
N ALA A 39 26.41 14.27 -23.65
CA ALA A 39 27.55 13.35 -23.72
C ALA A 39 27.26 12.18 -24.65
N GLY A 40 26.06 11.61 -24.56
CA GLY A 40 25.59 10.55 -25.44
C GLY A 40 25.51 10.99 -26.90
N PHE A 41 24.89 12.13 -27.16
CA PHE A 41 24.81 12.70 -28.51
C PHE A 41 26.20 12.93 -29.12
N LEU A 42 27.16 13.40 -28.32
CA LEU A 42 28.55 13.59 -28.74
C LEU A 42 29.31 12.28 -28.94
N ALA A 43 28.97 11.23 -28.18
CA ALA A 43 29.51 9.87 -28.29
C ALA A 43 28.77 9.02 -29.35
N SER A 44 27.75 9.58 -29.99
CA SER A 44 26.88 8.86 -30.91
C SER A 44 27.68 8.34 -32.10
N PRO A 45 27.40 7.11 -32.59
CA PRO A 45 27.99 6.61 -33.84
C PRO A 45 27.80 7.57 -35.03
N HIS A 46 26.76 8.40 -34.98
CA HIS A 46 26.43 9.39 -36.01
C HIS A 46 27.30 10.66 -35.97
N PHE A 47 28.06 10.89 -34.90
CA PHE A 47 28.90 12.07 -34.73
C PHE A 47 30.38 11.71 -34.85
N THR A 48 30.99 11.94 -36.03
CA THR A 48 32.34 11.41 -36.35
C THR A 48 33.53 12.22 -35.80
N LEU A 49 33.27 13.31 -35.06
CA LEU A 49 34.31 14.23 -34.57
C LEU A 49 35.00 13.77 -33.27
N LEU A 50 34.42 12.79 -32.56
CA LEU A 50 34.94 12.23 -31.31
C LEU A 50 35.13 10.71 -31.45
N PRO A 51 35.87 10.06 -30.53
CA PRO A 51 35.89 8.60 -30.47
C PRO A 51 34.46 8.08 -30.29
N ASN A 52 34.03 7.18 -31.17
CA ASN A 52 32.68 6.63 -31.17
C ASN A 52 32.65 5.23 -30.61
N VAL A 53 31.51 4.85 -30.01
CA VAL A 53 31.25 3.47 -29.60
C VAL A 53 31.18 2.56 -30.83
N ILE A 54 31.89 1.44 -30.72
CA ILE A 54 32.26 0.58 -31.85
C ILE A 54 31.08 -0.32 -32.27
N ASP A 55 30.15 -0.63 -31.36
CA ASP A 55 29.02 -1.53 -31.60
C ASP A 55 27.70 -1.01 -30.99
N SER A 56 26.67 -0.86 -31.83
CA SER A 56 25.31 -0.51 -31.42
C SER A 56 24.66 -1.51 -30.46
N GLY A 57 25.05 -2.79 -30.52
CA GLY A 57 24.55 -3.82 -29.60
C GLY A 57 25.00 -3.62 -28.16
N ASN A 58 26.14 -2.96 -27.93
CA ASN A 58 26.60 -2.64 -26.57
C ASN A 58 25.79 -1.49 -25.96
N ILE A 59 25.32 -0.56 -26.78
CA ILE A 59 24.53 0.61 -26.35
C ILE A 59 23.20 0.16 -25.76
N THR A 60 22.52 -0.79 -26.42
CA THR A 60 21.23 -1.35 -25.97
C THR A 60 21.38 -2.10 -24.65
N VAL A 61 22.44 -2.92 -24.51
CA VAL A 61 22.71 -3.64 -23.25
C VAL A 61 22.93 -2.66 -22.09
N TRP A 62 23.72 -1.61 -22.28
CA TRP A 62 23.94 -0.59 -21.26
C TRP A 62 22.66 0.19 -20.91
N ALA A 63 21.83 0.48 -21.91
CA ALA A 63 20.53 1.11 -21.69
C ALA A 63 19.61 0.19 -20.87
N ASP A 64 19.51 -1.09 -21.21
CA ASP A 64 18.66 -2.06 -20.50
C ASP A 64 19.06 -2.23 -19.03
N ILE A 65 20.37 -2.35 -18.74
CA ILE A 65 20.89 -2.42 -17.36
C ILE A 65 20.55 -1.12 -16.61
N GLY A 66 20.71 0.01 -17.27
CA GLY A 66 20.35 1.31 -16.72
C GLY A 66 18.87 1.42 -16.34
N VAL A 67 17.97 0.98 -17.24
CA VAL A 67 16.53 0.92 -17.01
C VAL A 67 16.18 0.02 -15.81
N ILE A 68 16.80 -1.16 -15.71
CA ILE A 68 16.58 -2.09 -14.59
C ILE A 68 16.84 -1.38 -13.25
N PHE A 69 17.98 -0.71 -13.08
CA PHE A 69 18.31 -0.06 -11.80
C PHE A 69 17.50 1.20 -11.52
N ILE A 70 17.15 1.98 -12.54
CA ILE A 70 16.23 3.12 -12.40
C ILE A 70 14.86 2.63 -11.89
N LEU A 71 14.32 1.57 -12.49
CA LEU A 71 13.02 1.03 -12.13
C LEU A 71 13.02 0.31 -10.79
N PHE A 72 14.13 -0.32 -10.42
CA PHE A 72 14.30 -0.91 -9.11
C PHE A 72 14.30 0.16 -8.00
N ASP A 73 15.09 1.23 -8.15
CA ASP A 73 15.10 2.37 -7.23
C ASP A 73 13.73 3.03 -7.13
N LEU A 74 13.07 3.20 -8.28
CA LEU A 74 11.70 3.68 -8.32
C LEU A 74 10.75 2.79 -7.51
N GLY A 75 10.82 1.47 -7.71
CA GLY A 75 10.05 0.50 -6.93
C GLY A 75 10.26 0.64 -5.42
N LEU A 76 11.49 0.91 -4.99
CA LEU A 76 11.83 1.17 -3.58
C LEU A 76 11.23 2.46 -3.04
N ASP A 77 11.01 3.46 -3.90
CA ASP A 77 10.41 4.75 -3.53
C ASP A 77 8.89 4.68 -3.28
N TYR A 78 8.23 3.64 -3.80
CA TYR A 78 6.81 3.41 -3.55
C TYR A 78 6.54 2.89 -2.14
N ASN A 79 6.29 3.81 -1.21
CA ASN A 79 5.54 3.53 0.00
C ASN A 79 4.07 3.97 -0.20
N PHE A 80 3.18 2.99 -0.42
CA PHE A 80 1.73 3.19 -0.61
C PHE A 80 1.05 4.06 0.46
N ASN A 81 1.67 4.24 1.63
CA ASN A 81 1.12 5.05 2.71
C ASN A 81 1.44 6.56 2.60
N LYS A 82 2.50 6.96 1.88
CA LYS A 82 2.88 8.38 1.73
C LYS A 82 1.91 9.19 0.86
N ILE A 83 1.18 8.53 -0.04
CA ILE A 83 0.24 9.17 -0.97
C ILE A 83 -1.08 9.55 -0.26
N LYS A 84 -1.41 8.97 0.90
CA LYS A 84 -2.75 9.06 1.51
C LYS A 84 -3.20 10.48 1.89
N SER A 85 -2.28 11.41 2.19
CA SER A 85 -2.65 12.77 2.64
C SER A 85 -3.08 13.70 1.50
N THR A 86 -2.59 13.49 0.27
CA THR A 86 -2.95 14.27 -0.93
C THR A 86 -3.53 13.42 -2.06
N ALA A 87 -3.81 12.14 -1.80
CA ALA A 87 -4.27 11.16 -2.79
C ALA A 87 -5.44 11.65 -3.63
N ASN A 88 -6.50 12.18 -3.00
CA ASN A 88 -7.70 12.60 -3.74
C ASN A 88 -7.38 13.73 -4.73
N THR A 89 -6.59 14.71 -4.30
CA THR A 89 -6.14 15.84 -5.13
C THR A 89 -5.30 15.36 -6.31
N ALA A 90 -4.30 14.53 -6.04
CA ALA A 90 -3.41 13.99 -7.06
C ALA A 90 -4.15 13.10 -8.06
N ILE A 91 -5.10 12.26 -7.62
CA ILE A 91 -5.89 11.37 -8.48
C ILE A 91 -6.76 12.17 -9.45
N ILE A 92 -7.51 13.17 -8.96
CA ILE A 92 -8.35 14.00 -9.82
C ILE A 92 -7.48 14.73 -10.85
N ALA A 93 -6.34 15.26 -10.40
CA ALA A 93 -5.41 15.95 -11.27
C ALA A 93 -4.83 15.04 -12.35
N ALA A 94 -4.27 13.89 -11.96
CA ALA A 94 -3.66 12.92 -12.86
C ALA A 94 -4.65 12.34 -13.88
N VAL A 95 -5.89 12.03 -13.49
CA VAL A 95 -6.91 11.54 -14.44
C VAL A 95 -7.27 12.61 -15.47
N THR A 96 -7.44 13.85 -15.02
CA THR A 96 -7.79 14.97 -15.90
C THR A 96 -6.64 15.27 -16.87
N GLU A 97 -5.43 15.31 -16.35
CA GLU A 97 -4.19 15.49 -17.08
C GLU A 97 -3.95 14.39 -18.11
N PHE A 98 -3.95 13.14 -17.67
CA PHE A 98 -3.71 11.98 -18.53
C PHE A 98 -4.70 11.97 -19.69
N THR A 99 -5.99 12.14 -19.40
CA THR A 99 -7.04 12.16 -20.43
C THR A 99 -6.85 13.33 -21.39
N GLY A 100 -6.66 14.54 -20.87
CA GLY A 100 -6.53 15.74 -21.69
C GLY A 100 -5.31 15.73 -22.59
N ILE A 101 -4.15 15.36 -22.03
CA ILE A 101 -2.88 15.32 -22.77
C ILE A 101 -2.84 14.14 -23.72
N ALA A 102 -3.35 12.96 -23.35
CA ALA A 102 -3.42 11.84 -24.27
C ALA A 102 -4.27 12.17 -25.50
N CYS A 103 -5.44 12.78 -25.32
CA CYS A 103 -6.28 13.23 -26.42
C CYS A 103 -5.59 14.30 -27.28
N LEU A 104 -4.96 15.30 -26.64
CA LEU A 104 -4.29 16.40 -27.35
C LEU A 104 -3.04 15.92 -28.10
N GLY A 105 -2.27 15.02 -27.52
CA GLY A 105 -1.12 14.37 -28.15
C GLY A 105 -1.52 13.45 -29.30
N PHE A 106 -2.58 12.65 -29.13
CA PHE A 106 -3.16 11.83 -30.19
C PHE A 106 -3.61 12.71 -31.37
N ALA A 107 -4.34 13.80 -31.09
CA ALA A 107 -4.78 14.74 -32.12
C ALA A 107 -3.60 15.38 -32.85
N CYS A 108 -2.56 15.79 -32.11
CA CYS A 108 -1.34 16.33 -32.70
C CYS A 108 -0.65 15.33 -33.64
N ALA A 109 -0.51 14.06 -33.21
CA ALA A 109 0.07 13.00 -34.04
C ALA A 109 -0.74 12.71 -35.30
N GLN A 110 -2.07 12.67 -35.20
CA GLN A 110 -2.96 12.50 -36.35
C GLN A 110 -2.83 13.67 -37.34
N LEU A 111 -2.72 14.91 -36.85
CA LEU A 111 -2.47 16.08 -37.70
C LEU A 111 -1.10 16.05 -38.38
N LEU A 112 -0.12 15.39 -37.76
CA LEU A 112 1.20 15.13 -38.35
C LEU A 112 1.20 13.94 -39.33
N GLY A 113 0.04 13.31 -39.58
CA GLY A 113 -0.12 12.22 -40.53
C GLY A 113 0.37 10.86 -40.02
N TRP A 114 0.51 10.68 -38.71
CA TRP A 114 1.01 9.43 -38.13
C TRP A 114 -0.06 8.35 -38.10
N SER A 115 0.39 7.09 -38.07
CA SER A 115 -0.51 5.94 -37.97
C SER A 115 -1.33 6.00 -36.68
N LEU A 116 -2.45 5.26 -36.63
CA LEU A 116 -3.30 5.19 -35.45
C LEU A 116 -2.52 4.70 -34.21
N THR A 117 -1.69 3.67 -34.38
CA THR A 117 -0.85 3.12 -33.33
C THR A 117 0.18 4.14 -32.86
N ASP A 118 0.94 4.74 -33.78
CA ASP A 118 1.93 5.79 -33.43
C ASP A 118 1.27 6.96 -32.69
N SER A 119 0.04 7.31 -33.05
CA SER A 119 -0.70 8.41 -32.43
C SER A 119 -1.18 8.10 -31.01
N ILE A 120 -1.68 6.88 -30.76
CA ILE A 120 -2.06 6.42 -29.42
C ILE A 120 -0.83 6.43 -28.51
N PHE A 121 0.29 5.90 -29.00
CA PHE A 121 1.54 5.89 -28.26
C PHE A 121 2.03 7.31 -27.97
N THR A 122 1.97 8.21 -28.96
CA THR A 122 2.36 9.61 -28.79
C THR A 122 1.53 10.28 -27.70
N GLY A 123 0.20 10.11 -27.74
CA GLY A 123 -0.69 10.64 -26.72
C GLY A 123 -0.29 10.19 -25.31
N CYS A 124 -0.11 8.89 -25.11
CA CYS A 124 0.24 8.38 -23.79
C CYS A 124 1.65 8.76 -23.34
N MET A 125 2.64 8.74 -24.23
CA MET A 125 4.02 9.10 -23.88
C MET A 125 4.14 10.55 -23.42
N LEU A 126 3.38 11.47 -24.03
CA LEU A 126 3.35 12.88 -23.61
C LEU A 126 2.73 13.09 -22.21
N THR A 127 2.00 12.12 -21.68
CA THR A 127 1.45 12.22 -20.31
C THR A 127 2.50 12.02 -19.23
N MET A 128 3.66 11.45 -19.54
CA MET A 128 4.66 11.03 -18.55
C MET A 128 5.71 12.13 -18.31
N SER A 129 5.82 12.63 -17.08
CA SER A 129 6.82 13.63 -16.69
C SER A 129 7.98 13.06 -15.87
N SER A 130 9.13 13.74 -15.89
CA SER A 130 10.32 13.28 -15.16
C SER A 130 10.32 13.73 -13.70
N THR A 131 10.20 12.78 -12.77
CA THR A 131 10.31 13.02 -11.32
C THR A 131 11.70 13.55 -10.93
N ALA A 132 12.77 13.01 -11.53
CA ALA A 132 14.13 13.43 -11.25
C ALA A 132 14.38 14.90 -11.62
N VAL A 133 13.89 15.34 -12.79
CA VAL A 133 14.01 16.73 -13.24
C VAL A 133 13.19 17.68 -12.35
N VAL A 134 11.95 17.31 -11.98
CA VAL A 134 11.14 18.12 -11.05
C VAL A 134 11.83 18.27 -9.71
N SER A 135 12.25 17.16 -9.11
CA SER A 135 12.88 17.15 -7.78
C SER A 135 14.12 18.04 -7.74
N LYS A 136 14.99 17.91 -8.76
CA LYS A 136 16.18 18.74 -8.88
C LYS A 136 15.85 20.22 -9.07
N THR A 137 14.95 20.54 -9.99
CA THR A 137 14.57 21.92 -10.31
C THR A 137 13.92 22.62 -9.11
N LEU A 138 12.99 21.97 -8.42
CA LEU A 138 12.36 22.51 -7.22
C LEU A 138 13.32 22.57 -6.04
N GLY A 139 14.25 21.63 -5.92
CA GLY A 139 15.32 21.63 -4.91
C GLY A 139 16.25 22.82 -5.07
N ASP A 140 16.75 23.05 -6.28
CA ASP A 140 17.66 24.16 -6.60
C ASP A 140 16.97 25.53 -6.40
N MET A 141 15.65 25.58 -6.55
CA MET A 141 14.85 26.79 -6.29
C MET A 141 14.36 26.91 -4.83
N ASN A 142 14.71 25.99 -3.93
CA ASN A 142 14.23 25.93 -2.55
C ASN A 142 12.68 25.87 -2.43
N LEU A 143 12.01 25.24 -3.39
CA LEU A 143 10.56 25.12 -3.47
C LEU A 143 10.01 23.78 -2.96
N LEU A 144 10.85 22.80 -2.64
CA LEU A 144 10.43 21.45 -2.20
C LEU A 144 9.48 21.44 -0.99
N LYS A 145 9.62 22.41 -0.07
CA LYS A 145 8.79 22.51 1.14
C LYS A 145 7.45 23.23 0.91
N LYS A 146 7.14 23.64 -0.32
CA LYS A 146 5.89 24.35 -0.63
C LYS A 146 4.73 23.36 -0.84
N PRO A 147 3.48 23.74 -0.52
CA PRO A 147 2.33 22.83 -0.60
C PRO A 147 2.07 22.28 -2.02
N PHE A 148 2.33 23.09 -3.06
CA PHE A 148 2.16 22.64 -4.45
C PHE A 148 3.15 21.52 -4.83
N ALA A 149 4.34 21.47 -4.21
CA ALA A 149 5.34 20.46 -4.52
C ALA A 149 4.86 19.07 -4.09
N SER A 150 4.21 18.96 -2.93
CA SER A 150 3.61 17.70 -2.47
C SER A 150 2.49 17.20 -3.39
N ILE A 151 1.75 18.10 -4.03
CA ILE A 151 0.71 17.74 -5.02
C ILE A 151 1.38 17.30 -6.33
N ALA A 152 2.39 18.06 -6.80
CA ALA A 152 3.14 17.73 -8.01
C ALA A 152 3.80 16.34 -7.92
N PHE A 153 4.47 16.03 -6.80
CA PHE A 153 5.02 14.70 -6.56
C PHE A 153 3.92 13.62 -6.47
N GLY A 154 2.75 13.94 -5.91
CA GLY A 154 1.62 13.01 -5.92
C GLY A 154 1.12 12.68 -7.32
N ILE A 155 1.10 13.67 -8.23
CA ILE A 155 0.74 13.48 -9.64
C ILE A 155 1.80 12.64 -10.36
N LEU A 156 3.07 13.00 -10.22
CA LEU A 156 4.19 12.26 -10.81
C LEU A 156 4.18 10.77 -10.44
N VAL A 157 3.88 10.45 -9.18
CA VAL A 157 3.76 9.06 -8.72
C VAL A 157 2.61 8.32 -9.44
N LEU A 158 1.50 9.00 -9.73
CA LEU A 158 0.41 8.39 -10.49
C LEU A 158 0.76 8.24 -11.97
N GLU A 159 1.47 9.21 -12.56
CA GLU A 159 1.98 9.11 -13.93
C GLU A 159 2.96 7.94 -14.09
N ASP A 160 3.89 7.77 -13.15
CA ASP A 160 4.85 6.66 -13.14
C ASP A 160 4.11 5.32 -13.05
N ILE A 161 3.08 5.20 -12.19
CA ILE A 161 2.18 4.03 -12.13
C ILE A 161 1.49 3.79 -13.48
N SER A 162 0.95 4.84 -14.10
CA SER A 162 0.31 4.74 -15.41
C SER A 162 1.30 4.30 -16.50
N GLY A 163 2.55 4.78 -16.44
CA GLY A 163 3.63 4.36 -17.33
C GLY A 163 3.95 2.89 -17.18
N ILE A 164 4.01 2.38 -15.94
CA ILE A 164 4.18 0.95 -15.67
C ILE A 164 3.02 0.14 -16.24
N ILE A 165 1.77 0.53 -15.95
CA ILE A 165 0.58 -0.13 -16.50
C ILE A 165 0.63 -0.13 -18.04
N MET A 166 1.09 0.95 -18.65
CA MET A 166 1.24 1.01 -20.10
C MET A 166 2.32 0.06 -20.60
N MET A 167 3.52 0.05 -20.03
CA MET A 167 4.60 -0.88 -20.40
C MET A 167 4.17 -2.33 -20.31
N VAL A 168 3.43 -2.65 -19.26
CA VAL A 168 2.82 -3.95 -19.01
C VAL A 168 1.87 -4.32 -20.15
N VAL A 169 0.89 -3.47 -20.43
CA VAL A 169 -0.10 -3.68 -21.50
C VAL A 169 0.62 -3.86 -22.84
N LEU A 170 1.58 -2.99 -23.16
CA LEU A 170 2.34 -3.06 -24.41
C LEU A 170 3.12 -4.38 -24.56
N SER A 171 3.78 -4.82 -23.50
CA SER A 171 4.53 -6.09 -23.51
C SER A 171 3.59 -7.27 -23.75
N THR A 172 2.39 -7.24 -23.17
CA THR A 172 1.37 -8.29 -23.40
C THR A 172 0.79 -8.25 -24.81
N LEU A 173 0.55 -7.07 -25.39
CA LEU A 173 0.10 -6.93 -26.78
C LEU A 173 1.16 -7.47 -27.75
N ALA A 174 2.43 -7.14 -27.51
CA ALA A 174 3.54 -7.65 -28.30
C ALA A 174 3.65 -9.18 -28.23
N ALA A 175 3.50 -9.76 -27.04
CA ALA A 175 3.55 -11.20 -26.84
C ALA A 175 2.37 -11.95 -27.50
N ALA A 176 1.20 -11.31 -27.62
CA ALA A 176 0.00 -11.91 -28.20
C ALA A 176 0.02 -12.00 -29.75
N GLY A 177 0.90 -11.25 -30.43
CA GLY A 177 1.01 -11.25 -31.90
C GLY A 177 -0.18 -10.61 -32.64
N SER A 178 -0.10 -10.58 -33.98
CA SER A 178 -0.99 -9.81 -34.88
C SER A 178 -2.44 -10.32 -35.00
N ALA A 179 -2.83 -11.37 -34.27
CA ALA A 179 -4.20 -11.87 -34.22
C ALA A 179 -4.81 -11.54 -32.84
N ILE A 180 -5.22 -10.28 -32.67
CA ILE A 180 -5.88 -9.81 -31.46
C ILE A 180 -7.29 -10.40 -31.39
N SER A 181 -7.41 -11.63 -30.91
CA SER A 181 -8.67 -12.10 -30.34
C SER A 181 -8.82 -11.47 -28.96
N GLY A 182 -9.99 -10.91 -28.64
CA GLY A 182 -10.25 -10.31 -27.32
C GLY A 182 -10.02 -11.30 -26.18
N ILE A 183 -10.09 -12.61 -26.47
CA ILE A 183 -9.84 -13.71 -25.52
C ILE A 183 -8.35 -13.84 -25.21
N ALA A 184 -7.46 -13.81 -26.21
CA ALA A 184 -6.01 -13.88 -26.01
C ALA A 184 -5.45 -12.68 -25.22
N MET A 185 -6.03 -11.49 -25.42
CA MET A 185 -5.71 -10.32 -24.58
C MET A 185 -6.18 -10.52 -23.14
N LEU A 186 -7.40 -11.04 -22.93
CA LEU A 186 -7.92 -11.31 -21.60
C LEU A 186 -7.07 -12.35 -20.86
N GLU A 187 -6.59 -13.36 -21.57
CA GLU A 187 -5.69 -14.39 -21.04
C GLU A 187 -4.33 -13.80 -20.65
N SER A 188 -3.75 -12.96 -21.51
CA SER A 188 -2.44 -12.33 -21.26
C SER A 188 -2.50 -11.33 -20.10
N ILE A 189 -3.56 -10.52 -20.02
CA ILE A 189 -3.84 -9.62 -18.89
C ILE A 189 -4.12 -10.45 -17.62
N GLY A 190 -4.85 -11.56 -17.75
CA GLY A 190 -5.12 -12.49 -16.65
C GLY A 190 -3.83 -13.08 -16.08
N LEU A 191 -2.96 -13.61 -16.93
CA LEU A 191 -1.65 -14.18 -16.55
C LEU A 191 -0.75 -13.17 -15.86
N LEU A 192 -0.74 -11.93 -16.36
CA LEU A 192 -0.02 -10.82 -15.77
C LEU A 192 -0.57 -10.45 -14.38
N VAL A 193 -1.88 -10.18 -14.25
CA VAL A 193 -2.50 -9.79 -12.97
C VAL A 193 -2.26 -10.89 -11.93
N PHE A 194 -2.38 -12.13 -12.37
CA PHE A 194 -2.06 -13.30 -11.60
C PHE A 194 -0.60 -13.31 -11.15
N PHE A 195 0.35 -13.16 -12.07
CA PHE A 195 1.78 -13.06 -11.76
C PHE A 195 2.09 -11.94 -10.76
N LEU A 196 1.56 -10.74 -10.98
CA LEU A 196 1.72 -9.62 -10.06
C LEU A 196 1.27 -9.99 -8.65
N ILE A 197 0.06 -10.56 -8.51
CA ILE A 197 -0.48 -10.88 -7.19
C ILE A 197 0.32 -11.99 -6.52
N ILE A 198 0.78 -12.99 -7.26
CA ILE A 198 1.64 -14.05 -6.72
C ILE A 198 2.94 -13.46 -6.19
N CYS A 199 3.62 -12.64 -6.99
CA CYS A 199 4.87 -12.03 -6.58
C CYS A 199 4.68 -11.10 -5.38
N PHE A 200 3.58 -10.35 -5.32
CA PHE A 200 3.23 -9.55 -4.14
C PHE A 200 2.96 -10.40 -2.91
N VAL A 201 2.17 -11.46 -3.03
CA VAL A 201 1.83 -12.36 -1.93
C VAL A 201 3.09 -13.04 -1.42
N ILE A 202 3.83 -13.73 -2.30
CA ILE A 202 5.09 -14.38 -1.96
C ILE A 202 6.05 -13.36 -1.38
N GLY A 203 6.20 -12.18 -2.00
CA GLY A 203 7.12 -11.16 -1.56
C GLY A 203 6.85 -10.66 -0.16
N ILE A 204 5.59 -10.39 0.18
CA ILE A 204 5.19 -9.89 1.52
C ILE A 204 5.41 -10.95 2.62
N TYR A 205 5.35 -12.25 2.29
CA TYR A 205 5.62 -13.31 3.28
C TYR A 205 7.09 -13.73 3.31
N PHE A 206 7.68 -13.95 2.14
CA PHE A 206 9.02 -14.48 1.96
C PHE A 206 10.08 -13.44 2.33
N LEU A 207 10.04 -12.23 1.77
CA LEU A 207 11.12 -11.25 2.01
C LEU A 207 11.25 -10.89 3.48
N PRO A 208 10.21 -10.44 4.21
CA PRO A 208 10.38 -10.07 5.62
C PRO A 208 10.88 -11.23 6.49
N SER A 209 10.43 -12.47 6.21
CA SER A 209 10.87 -13.66 6.94
C SER A 209 12.32 -14.00 6.63
N PHE A 210 12.70 -14.01 5.35
CA PHE A 210 14.07 -14.20 4.90
C PHE A 210 15.01 -13.16 5.51
N PHE A 211 14.63 -11.88 5.43
CA PHE A 211 15.43 -10.77 5.94
C PHE A 211 15.53 -10.74 7.47
N LYS A 212 14.50 -11.25 8.17
CA LYS A 212 14.52 -11.41 9.63
C LYS A 212 15.47 -12.54 10.05
N GLN A 213 15.44 -13.67 9.34
CA GLN A 213 16.29 -14.82 9.64
C GLN A 213 17.76 -14.58 9.27
N ALA A 214 18.01 -13.87 8.17
CA ALA A 214 19.35 -13.51 7.71
C ALA A 214 19.93 -12.26 8.40
N ARG A 215 19.21 -11.65 9.35
CA ARG A 215 19.56 -10.36 9.98
C ARG A 215 20.97 -10.34 10.57
N GLU A 216 21.40 -11.43 11.21
CA GLU A 216 22.72 -11.54 11.84
C GLU A 216 23.87 -11.53 10.83
N TYR A 217 23.59 -11.83 9.56
CA TYR A 217 24.56 -11.87 8.48
C TYR A 217 24.55 -10.60 7.62
N PHE A 218 23.58 -9.69 7.82
CA PHE A 218 23.49 -8.47 7.04
C PHE A 218 24.38 -7.36 7.60
N ASN A 219 25.45 -7.08 6.87
CA ASN A 219 26.14 -5.80 6.84
C ASN A 219 25.73 -5.01 5.58
N ASP A 220 26.25 -3.79 5.41
CA ASP A 220 25.90 -2.94 4.26
C ASP A 220 26.26 -3.58 2.91
N GLU A 221 27.40 -4.25 2.83
CA GLU A 221 27.87 -4.91 1.59
C GLU A 221 26.96 -6.08 1.19
N THR A 222 26.67 -6.98 2.13
CA THR A 222 25.78 -8.12 1.90
C THR A 222 24.35 -7.68 1.61
N LEU A 223 23.86 -6.63 2.28
CA LEU A 223 22.53 -6.07 2.02
C LEU A 223 22.43 -5.54 0.59
N LEU A 224 23.45 -4.82 0.11
CA LEU A 224 23.51 -4.33 -1.27
C LEU A 224 23.52 -5.50 -2.27
N ILE A 225 24.40 -6.49 -2.07
CA ILE A 225 24.54 -7.66 -2.94
C ILE A 225 23.23 -8.45 -3.00
N VAL A 226 22.61 -8.72 -1.86
CA VAL A 226 21.34 -9.47 -1.77
C VAL A 226 20.22 -8.69 -2.43
N SER A 227 20.14 -7.38 -2.22
CA SER A 227 19.10 -6.54 -2.84
C SER A 227 19.22 -6.52 -4.37
N LEU A 228 20.44 -6.36 -4.90
CA LEU A 228 20.71 -6.40 -6.34
C LEU A 228 20.48 -7.81 -6.91
N GLY A 229 20.90 -8.86 -6.20
CA GLY A 229 20.69 -10.25 -6.59
C GLY A 229 19.22 -10.62 -6.68
N LEU A 230 18.41 -10.17 -5.71
CA LEU A 230 16.95 -10.32 -5.75
C LEU A 230 16.34 -9.56 -6.94
N CYS A 231 16.77 -8.31 -7.18
CA CYS A 231 16.33 -7.52 -8.34
C CYS A 231 16.57 -8.26 -9.65
N LEU A 232 17.82 -8.67 -9.91
CA LEU A 232 18.17 -9.37 -11.16
C LEU A 232 17.52 -10.74 -11.28
N SER A 233 17.32 -11.46 -10.17
CA SER A 233 16.57 -12.72 -10.16
C SER A 233 15.11 -12.51 -10.59
N MET A 234 14.50 -11.43 -10.14
CA MET A 234 13.13 -11.06 -10.53
C MET A 234 13.03 -10.64 -12.00
N VAL A 235 14.05 -9.93 -12.50
CA VAL A 235 14.19 -9.60 -13.93
C VAL A 235 14.21 -10.87 -14.79
N VAL A 236 15.04 -11.84 -14.42
CA VAL A 236 15.14 -13.13 -15.14
C VAL A 236 13.82 -13.90 -15.06
N LEU A 237 13.17 -13.93 -13.89
CA LEU A 237 11.88 -14.59 -13.72
C LEU A 237 10.78 -13.95 -14.58
N ALA A 238 10.69 -12.62 -14.58
CA ALA A 238 9.73 -11.88 -15.41
C ALA A 238 9.96 -12.15 -16.90
N SER A 239 11.22 -12.09 -17.36
CA SER A 239 11.58 -12.36 -18.75
C SER A 239 11.23 -13.78 -19.20
N LYS A 240 11.47 -14.79 -18.36
CA LYS A 240 11.08 -16.19 -18.65
C LYS A 240 9.57 -16.40 -18.75
N LEU A 241 8.78 -15.55 -18.11
CA LEU A 241 7.32 -15.58 -18.17
C LEU A 241 6.75 -14.71 -19.31
N GLY A 242 7.61 -14.16 -20.17
CA GLY A 242 7.21 -13.33 -21.31
C GLY A 242 6.93 -11.87 -20.95
N PHE A 243 7.30 -11.41 -19.75
CA PHE A 243 7.20 -10.01 -19.34
C PHE A 243 8.52 -9.25 -19.56
N SER A 244 8.47 -7.92 -19.52
CA SER A 244 9.67 -7.10 -19.68
C SER A 244 10.62 -7.19 -18.48
N SER A 245 11.93 -7.03 -18.73
CA SER A 245 12.97 -6.96 -17.69
C SER A 245 12.69 -5.83 -16.70
N ALA A 246 12.29 -4.67 -17.23
CA ALA A 246 11.84 -3.50 -16.51
C ALA A 246 10.78 -3.80 -15.45
N LEU A 247 9.76 -4.60 -15.80
CA LEU A 247 8.69 -4.97 -14.88
C LEU A 247 9.20 -5.80 -13.70
N GLY A 248 10.09 -6.76 -13.95
CA GLY A 248 10.69 -7.57 -12.90
C GLY A 248 11.48 -6.72 -11.90
N ALA A 249 12.28 -5.77 -12.40
CA ALA A 249 13.06 -4.85 -11.57
C ALA A 249 12.16 -3.96 -10.70
N PHE A 250 11.15 -3.34 -11.32
CA PHE A 250 10.17 -2.51 -10.63
C PHE A 250 9.43 -3.28 -9.53
N LEU A 251 8.97 -4.48 -9.86
CA LEU A 251 8.23 -5.31 -8.93
C LEU A 251 9.06 -5.66 -7.71
N MET A 252 10.31 -6.10 -7.90
CA MET A 252 11.18 -6.43 -6.77
C MET A 252 11.45 -5.20 -5.89
N GLY A 253 11.61 -4.02 -6.48
CA GLY A 253 11.71 -2.77 -5.73
C GLY A 253 10.49 -2.53 -4.84
N CYS A 254 9.28 -2.73 -5.37
CA CYS A 254 8.04 -2.62 -4.59
C CYS A 254 7.94 -3.67 -3.48
N LEU A 255 8.45 -4.88 -3.68
CA LEU A 255 8.47 -5.90 -2.64
C LEU A 255 9.44 -5.55 -1.51
N LEU A 256 10.62 -5.03 -1.87
CA LEU A 256 11.61 -4.60 -0.88
C LEU A 256 11.15 -3.34 -0.13
N SER A 257 10.39 -2.45 -0.78
CA SER A 257 9.91 -1.20 -0.16
C SER A 257 9.05 -1.44 1.08
N GLY A 258 8.37 -2.59 1.15
CA GLY A 258 7.58 -3.03 2.31
C GLY A 258 8.40 -3.61 3.47
N THR A 259 9.73 -3.70 3.37
CA THR A 259 10.57 -4.31 4.42
C THR A 259 11.12 -3.27 5.40
N ILE A 260 11.69 -3.71 6.53
CA ILE A 260 12.38 -2.81 7.48
C ILE A 260 13.71 -2.26 6.93
N TYR A 261 14.25 -2.86 5.86
CA TYR A 261 15.55 -2.50 5.29
C TYR A 261 15.45 -1.47 4.17
N THR A 262 14.24 -1.11 3.70
CA THR A 262 13.99 -0.19 2.58
C THR A 262 14.88 1.05 2.61
N LYS A 263 14.90 1.77 3.74
CA LYS A 263 15.68 3.00 3.86
C LYS A 263 17.18 2.75 3.69
N ARG A 264 17.71 1.71 4.33
CA ARG A 264 19.13 1.38 4.27
C ARG A 264 19.52 0.87 2.88
N THR A 265 18.72 -0.02 2.31
CA THR A 265 18.88 -0.49 0.94
C THR A 265 18.89 0.68 -0.05
N LYS A 266 18.02 1.67 0.12
CA LYS A 266 17.99 2.87 -0.72
C LYS A 266 19.27 3.70 -0.62
N GLU A 267 19.74 3.98 0.60
CA GLU A 267 21.00 4.71 0.83
C GLU A 267 22.20 4.01 0.16
N LEU A 268 22.24 2.67 0.23
CA LEU A 268 23.32 1.88 -0.36
C LEU A 268 23.22 1.75 -1.89
N LEU A 269 22.00 1.77 -2.44
CA LEU A 269 21.75 1.70 -3.88
C LEU A 269 21.90 3.05 -4.59
N GLU A 270 21.79 4.17 -3.87
CA GLU A 270 21.86 5.51 -4.48
C GLU A 270 23.10 5.72 -5.38
N PRO A 271 24.33 5.33 -4.99
CA PRO A 271 25.50 5.43 -5.86
C PRO A 271 25.38 4.56 -7.12
N VAL A 272 24.87 3.33 -6.97
CA VAL A 272 24.68 2.38 -8.08
C VAL A 272 23.65 2.93 -9.07
N LYS A 273 22.51 3.38 -8.57
CA LYS A 273 21.45 4.02 -9.37
C LYS A 273 21.98 5.25 -10.08
N ASN A 274 22.75 6.12 -9.42
CA ASN A 274 23.28 7.34 -10.05
C ASN A 274 24.26 7.01 -11.18
N LEU A 275 25.12 6.01 -11.00
CA LEU A 275 26.03 5.52 -12.04
C LEU A 275 25.26 4.99 -13.26
N PHE A 276 24.35 4.05 -13.03
CA PHE A 276 23.60 3.39 -14.10
C PHE A 276 22.55 4.29 -14.75
N SER A 277 22.03 5.30 -14.03
CA SER A 277 21.21 6.35 -14.62
C SER A 277 22.03 7.24 -15.57
N GLY A 278 23.26 7.58 -15.20
CA GLY A 278 24.19 8.28 -16.10
C GLY A 278 24.45 7.47 -17.37
N ILE A 279 24.77 6.18 -17.22
CA ILE A 279 25.00 5.25 -18.35
C ILE A 279 23.76 5.18 -19.24
N PHE A 280 22.57 4.98 -18.66
CA PHE A 280 21.30 4.95 -19.40
C PHE A 280 21.11 6.20 -20.26
N PHE A 281 21.21 7.39 -19.67
CA PHE A 281 20.94 8.63 -20.39
C PHE A 281 22.01 8.97 -21.44
N VAL A 282 23.26 8.54 -21.24
CA VAL A 282 24.28 8.59 -22.29
C VAL A 282 23.92 7.64 -23.43
N SER A 283 23.57 6.39 -23.14
CA SER A 283 23.12 5.43 -24.16
C SER A 283 21.91 5.94 -24.95
N VAL A 284 20.93 6.54 -24.27
CA VAL A 284 19.77 7.20 -24.90
C VAL A 284 20.23 8.33 -25.83
N GLY A 285 21.16 9.18 -25.39
CA GLY A 285 21.71 10.25 -26.21
C GLY A 285 22.44 9.73 -27.45
N MET A 286 23.11 8.59 -27.36
CA MET A 286 23.83 7.98 -28.48
C MET A 286 22.91 7.44 -29.57
N MET A 287 21.71 6.99 -29.19
CA MET A 287 20.67 6.51 -30.09
C MET A 287 19.93 7.63 -30.85
N VAL A 288 20.21 8.89 -30.52
CA VAL A 288 19.64 10.04 -31.23
C VAL A 288 20.32 10.17 -32.60
N ASP A 289 19.56 9.91 -33.65
CA ASP A 289 20.00 10.18 -35.02
C ASP A 289 19.87 11.69 -35.34
N PRO A 290 20.98 12.41 -35.59
CA PRO A 290 20.96 13.83 -35.97
C PRO A 290 20.15 14.11 -37.25
N SER A 291 20.01 13.12 -38.14
CA SER A 291 19.27 13.25 -39.38
C SER A 291 17.77 13.48 -39.13
N VAL A 292 17.20 12.82 -38.12
CA VAL A 292 15.78 12.94 -37.74
C VAL A 292 15.48 14.34 -37.19
N ILE A 293 16.41 14.91 -36.42
CA ILE A 293 16.29 16.28 -35.90
C ILE A 293 16.29 17.30 -37.04
N LYS A 294 17.17 17.11 -38.05
CA LYS A 294 17.28 17.99 -39.21
C LYS A 294 16.06 17.90 -40.13
N ASN A 295 15.51 16.70 -40.31
CA ASN A 295 14.42 16.44 -41.24
C ASN A 295 13.04 16.77 -40.67
N SER A 296 12.87 16.72 -39.34
CA SER A 296 11.57 16.90 -38.66
C SER A 296 11.57 17.96 -37.54
N PRO A 297 12.19 19.16 -37.71
CA PRO A 297 12.24 20.16 -36.64
C PRO A 297 10.84 20.69 -36.29
N LEU A 298 9.95 20.82 -37.29
CA LEU A 298 8.58 21.27 -37.09
C LEU A 298 7.80 20.30 -36.18
N THR A 299 7.97 19.01 -36.39
CA THR A 299 7.35 17.94 -35.60
C THR A 299 7.80 17.99 -34.14
N ILE A 300 9.10 18.13 -33.91
CA ILE A 300 9.68 18.21 -32.55
C ILE A 300 9.14 19.45 -31.81
N VAL A 301 9.16 20.60 -32.48
CA VAL A 301 8.64 21.86 -31.89
C VAL A 301 7.13 21.77 -31.64
N ALA A 302 6.36 21.22 -32.58
CA ALA A 302 4.92 21.03 -32.42
C ALA A 302 4.59 20.15 -31.21
N LEU A 303 5.29 19.02 -31.05
CA LEU A 303 5.10 18.12 -29.91
C LEU A 303 5.56 18.75 -28.60
N ALA A 304 6.67 19.50 -28.59
CA ALA A 304 7.13 20.21 -27.40
C ALA A 304 6.15 21.31 -26.95
N ILE A 305 5.59 22.08 -27.89
CA ILE A 305 4.55 23.08 -27.59
C ILE A 305 3.28 22.38 -27.08
N THR A 306 2.87 21.30 -27.75
CA THR A 306 1.73 20.45 -27.36
C THR A 306 1.89 19.94 -25.93
N LEU A 307 3.07 19.44 -25.57
CA LEU A 307 3.41 18.98 -24.23
C LEU A 307 3.35 20.11 -23.19
N ILE A 308 4.08 21.21 -23.44
CA ILE A 308 4.18 22.33 -22.49
C ILE A 308 2.81 22.96 -22.27
N ALA A 309 2.07 23.26 -23.33
CA ALA A 309 0.74 23.85 -23.26
C ALA A 309 -0.26 22.87 -22.62
N GLY A 310 -0.25 21.60 -23.04
CA GLY A 310 -1.11 20.55 -22.51
C GLY A 310 -0.92 20.36 -21.00
N LYS A 311 0.32 20.19 -20.54
CA LYS A 311 0.68 20.08 -19.11
C LYS A 311 0.28 21.34 -18.33
N CYS A 312 0.59 22.53 -18.85
CA CYS A 312 0.20 23.77 -18.18
C CYS A 312 -1.32 23.88 -18.01
N ILE A 313 -2.11 23.48 -19.00
CA ILE A 313 -3.57 23.60 -18.98
C ILE A 313 -4.20 22.47 -18.17
N PHE A 314 -4.00 21.22 -18.54
CA PHE A 314 -4.74 20.10 -17.98
C PHE A 314 -4.31 19.73 -16.56
N THR A 315 -3.02 19.83 -16.23
CA THR A 315 -2.55 19.63 -14.85
C THR A 315 -3.07 20.75 -13.95
N SER A 316 -3.01 22.02 -14.38
CA SER A 316 -3.57 23.13 -13.59
C SER A 316 -5.08 23.00 -13.42
N LEU A 317 -5.79 22.60 -14.49
CA LEU A 317 -7.23 22.40 -14.46
C LEU A 317 -7.59 21.24 -13.52
N GLY A 318 -6.89 20.11 -13.59
CA GLY A 318 -7.10 18.97 -12.71
C GLY A 318 -6.85 19.29 -11.23
N VAL A 319 -5.79 20.02 -10.91
CA VAL A 319 -5.51 20.48 -9.54
C VAL A 319 -6.57 21.50 -9.08
N MET A 320 -7.06 22.37 -9.97
CA MET A 320 -8.14 23.30 -9.65
C MET A 320 -9.47 22.59 -9.40
N LEU A 321 -9.83 21.60 -10.22
CA LEU A 321 -11.03 20.77 -10.06
C LEU A 321 -11.03 20.00 -8.74
N SER A 322 -9.85 19.70 -8.20
CA SER A 322 -9.72 19.09 -6.87
C SER A 322 -9.95 20.05 -5.68
N GLY A 323 -10.25 21.33 -5.94
CA GLY A 323 -10.54 22.34 -4.91
C GLY A 323 -9.30 23.09 -4.40
N GLN A 324 -8.18 23.05 -5.12
CA GLN A 324 -6.98 23.83 -4.77
C GLN A 324 -7.03 25.24 -5.35
N SER A 325 -6.33 26.18 -4.70
CA SER A 325 -6.26 27.55 -5.19
C SER A 325 -5.63 27.61 -6.58
N LEU A 326 -6.13 28.51 -7.43
CA LEU A 326 -5.60 28.73 -8.79
C LEU A 326 -4.07 28.94 -8.81
N LYS A 327 -3.52 29.62 -7.79
CA LYS A 327 -2.07 29.82 -7.66
C LYS A 327 -1.32 28.50 -7.44
N THR A 328 -1.83 27.63 -6.57
CA THR A 328 -1.29 26.29 -6.36
C THR A 328 -1.38 25.46 -7.63
N SER A 329 -2.53 25.52 -8.30
CA SER A 329 -2.79 24.78 -9.54
C SER A 329 -1.81 25.15 -10.66
N MET A 330 -1.65 26.45 -10.93
CA MET A 330 -0.72 26.90 -11.98
C MET A 330 0.73 26.57 -11.64
N ARG A 331 1.15 26.71 -10.37
CA ARG A 331 2.50 26.29 -9.97
C ARG A 331 2.73 24.80 -10.18
N CYS A 332 1.70 23.98 -9.97
CA CYS A 332 1.76 22.54 -10.22
C CYS A 332 1.91 22.25 -11.72
N GLY A 333 1.01 22.76 -12.58
CA GLY A 333 1.06 22.51 -14.02
C GLY A 333 2.33 23.02 -14.71
N PHE A 334 2.84 24.18 -14.30
CA PHE A 334 4.11 24.73 -14.83
C PHE A 334 5.36 23.98 -14.35
N SER A 335 5.23 23.08 -13.36
CA SER A 335 6.34 22.26 -12.87
C SER A 335 6.46 20.91 -13.57
N LEU A 336 5.42 20.47 -14.28
CA LEU A 336 5.35 19.14 -14.92
C LEU A 336 5.48 19.21 -16.46
N THR A 337 6.06 20.28 -17.02
CA THR A 337 6.04 20.52 -18.48
C THR A 337 7.10 19.76 -19.28
N GLN A 338 7.83 18.83 -18.65
CA GLN A 338 8.85 18.02 -19.30
C GLN A 338 8.44 16.58 -19.44
N LEU A 339 9.04 15.94 -20.44
CA LEU A 339 8.92 14.52 -20.68
C LEU A 339 9.77 13.71 -19.68
N GLY A 340 9.21 12.59 -19.23
CA GLY A 340 9.82 11.63 -18.31
C GLY A 340 10.68 10.56 -18.98
N GLU A 341 11.55 9.94 -18.18
CA GLU A 341 12.34 8.76 -18.55
C GLU A 341 11.48 7.58 -19.06
N PHE A 342 10.27 7.44 -18.52
CA PHE A 342 9.30 6.41 -18.92
C PHE A 342 8.85 6.53 -20.36
N ALA A 343 8.77 7.74 -20.90
CA ALA A 343 8.39 7.93 -22.30
C ALA A 343 9.43 7.28 -23.24
N PHE A 344 10.73 7.34 -22.91
CA PHE A 344 11.76 6.67 -23.71
C PHE A 344 11.71 5.16 -23.57
N ILE A 345 11.43 4.67 -22.36
CA ILE A 345 11.31 3.22 -22.11
C ILE A 345 10.14 2.66 -22.92
N VAL A 346 8.99 3.34 -22.88
CA VAL A 346 7.80 2.98 -23.66
C VAL A 346 8.06 3.07 -25.17
N ALA A 347 8.74 4.12 -25.64
CA ALA A 347 9.12 4.26 -27.04
C ALA A 347 10.07 3.15 -27.50
N ASN A 348 11.07 2.79 -26.69
CA ASN A 348 12.03 1.73 -27.00
C ASN A 348 11.35 0.36 -27.05
N ILE A 349 10.46 0.08 -26.10
CA ILE A 349 9.66 -1.15 -26.08
C ILE A 349 8.74 -1.22 -27.31
N GLY A 350 8.05 -0.13 -27.63
CA GLY A 350 7.18 -0.05 -28.81
C GLY A 350 7.94 -0.30 -30.12
N ALA A 351 9.12 0.30 -30.27
CA ALA A 351 9.98 0.11 -31.44
C ALA A 351 10.58 -1.30 -31.49
N GLY A 352 11.05 -1.84 -30.36
CA GLY A 352 11.65 -3.17 -30.28
C GLY A 352 10.68 -4.31 -30.63
N TYR A 353 9.39 -4.13 -30.33
CA TYR A 353 8.33 -5.07 -30.72
C TYR A 353 7.67 -4.76 -32.07
N GLY A 354 8.13 -3.74 -32.78
CA GLY A 354 7.56 -3.33 -34.08
C GLY A 354 6.11 -2.80 -33.99
N LEU A 355 5.67 -2.38 -32.80
CA LEU A 355 4.33 -1.80 -32.58
C LEU A 355 4.24 -0.34 -33.07
N THR A 356 5.38 0.35 -33.09
CA THR A 356 5.51 1.75 -33.47
C THR A 356 6.63 1.97 -34.45
N GLY A 357 6.56 3.03 -35.25
CA GLY A 357 7.63 3.43 -36.16
C GLY A 357 8.94 3.73 -35.43
N SER A 358 10.07 3.32 -36.00
CA SER A 358 11.42 3.51 -35.42
C SER A 358 11.82 4.99 -35.24
N PHE A 359 11.14 5.91 -35.93
CA PHE A 359 11.37 7.35 -35.82
C PHE A 359 10.82 7.96 -34.50
N LEU A 360 9.87 7.30 -33.83
CA LEU A 360 9.21 7.85 -32.64
C LEU A 360 10.19 8.05 -31.49
N TYR A 361 11.07 7.07 -31.26
CA TYR A 361 12.06 7.11 -30.20
C TYR A 361 12.98 8.35 -30.29
N PRO A 362 13.71 8.61 -31.39
CA PRO A 362 14.58 9.78 -31.48
C PRO A 362 13.81 11.12 -31.45
N VAL A 363 12.58 11.17 -31.97
CA VAL A 363 11.72 12.37 -31.87
C VAL A 363 11.40 12.69 -30.40
N PHE A 364 10.98 11.69 -29.62
CA PHE A 364 10.63 11.89 -28.21
C PHE A 364 11.86 12.24 -27.35
N VAL A 365 13.03 11.68 -27.66
CA VAL A 365 14.29 12.11 -27.02
C VAL A 365 14.55 13.59 -27.32
N ALA A 366 14.42 14.05 -28.55
CA ALA A 366 14.61 15.46 -28.89
C ALA A 366 13.59 16.39 -28.19
N VAL A 367 12.31 16.00 -28.15
CA VAL A 367 11.26 16.72 -27.41
C VAL A 367 11.60 16.82 -25.92
N SER A 368 12.14 15.76 -25.34
CA SER A 368 12.54 15.76 -23.92
C SER A 368 13.67 16.73 -23.63
N VAL A 369 14.71 16.77 -24.47
CA VAL A 369 15.85 17.68 -24.29
C VAL A 369 15.35 19.13 -24.33
N LEU A 370 14.49 19.45 -25.30
CA LEU A 370 13.90 20.78 -25.44
C LEU A 370 13.01 21.16 -24.25
N THR A 371 12.19 20.23 -23.77
CA THR A 371 11.28 20.49 -22.65
C THR A 371 12.01 20.58 -21.30
N ILE A 372 12.99 19.72 -21.04
CA ILE A 372 13.84 19.79 -19.83
C ILE A 372 14.60 21.12 -19.78
N PHE A 373 15.14 21.57 -20.92
CA PHE A 373 15.81 22.87 -21.01
C PHE A 373 14.87 24.04 -20.66
N THR A 374 13.60 23.95 -21.06
CA THR A 374 12.61 25.01 -20.80
C THR A 374 11.98 24.92 -19.40
N THR A 375 11.99 23.77 -18.71
CA THR A 375 11.37 23.57 -17.38
C THR A 375 11.72 24.64 -16.36
N SER A 376 13.02 24.95 -16.20
CA SER A 376 13.46 25.94 -15.20
C SER A 376 12.84 27.34 -15.45
N THR A 377 12.66 27.70 -16.72
CA THR A 377 12.00 28.97 -17.10
C THR A 377 10.49 28.93 -16.88
N MET A 378 9.85 27.78 -17.13
CA MET A 378 8.41 27.58 -16.90
C MET A 378 8.06 27.69 -15.41
N VAL A 379 8.81 27.00 -14.53
CA VAL A 379 8.60 27.04 -13.08
C VAL A 379 8.69 28.48 -12.55
N LYS A 380 9.70 29.25 -12.98
CA LYS A 380 9.86 30.67 -12.59
C LYS A 380 8.72 31.55 -13.12
N SER A 381 8.18 31.21 -14.28
CA SER A 381 7.13 31.99 -14.95
C SER A 381 5.74 31.77 -14.36
N ALA A 382 5.53 30.71 -13.56
CA ALA A 382 4.23 30.35 -13.00
C ALA A 382 3.54 31.52 -12.25
N ASP A 383 4.28 32.26 -11.43
CA ASP A 383 3.71 33.39 -10.67
C ASP A 383 3.36 34.59 -11.56
N ASN A 384 4.13 34.81 -12.63
CA ASN A 384 3.84 35.86 -13.62
C ASN A 384 2.62 35.50 -14.47
N ALA A 385 2.53 34.24 -14.90
CA ALA A 385 1.39 33.71 -15.63
C ALA A 385 0.11 33.81 -14.80
N TYR A 386 0.16 33.43 -13.51
CA TYR A 386 -0.94 33.59 -12.56
C TYR A 386 -1.44 35.04 -12.47
N ARG A 387 -0.53 36.00 -12.29
CA ARG A 387 -0.89 37.43 -12.20
C ARG A 387 -1.51 37.96 -13.49
N ARG A 388 -1.03 37.53 -14.66
CA ARG A 388 -1.61 37.92 -15.95
C ARG A 388 -2.99 37.30 -16.14
N PHE A 389 -3.13 36.01 -15.84
CA PHE A 389 -4.40 35.29 -15.99
C PHE A 389 -5.49 35.86 -15.08
N LEU A 390 -5.16 36.25 -13.84
CA LEU A 390 -6.09 36.95 -12.96
C LEU A 390 -6.60 38.29 -13.50
N ARG A 391 -5.79 39.01 -14.30
CA ARG A 391 -6.22 40.28 -14.92
C ARG A 391 -7.20 40.06 -16.07
N LEU A 392 -7.16 38.90 -16.71
CA LEU A 392 -8.03 38.52 -17.81
C LEU A 392 -9.36 37.92 -17.33
N LEU A 393 -9.42 37.43 -16.09
CA LEU A 393 -10.59 36.78 -15.51
C LEU A 393 -11.67 37.80 -15.06
N PRO A 394 -12.95 37.59 -15.40
CA PRO A 394 -14.04 38.41 -14.88
C PRO A 394 -14.12 38.35 -13.34
N LYS A 395 -14.36 39.49 -12.69
CA LYS A 395 -14.33 39.64 -11.21
C LYS A 395 -15.18 38.61 -10.44
N ARG A 396 -16.30 38.14 -11.02
CA ARG A 396 -17.18 37.12 -10.42
C ARG A 396 -16.52 35.74 -10.29
N PHE A 397 -15.76 35.31 -11.29
CA PHE A 397 -15.05 34.03 -11.26
C PHE A 397 -13.79 34.09 -10.39
N ALA A 398 -13.12 35.25 -10.35
CA ALA A 398 -11.96 35.44 -9.50
C ALA A 398 -12.29 35.29 -8.00
N LEU A 399 -13.46 35.76 -7.55
CA LEU A 399 -13.90 35.61 -6.16
C LEU A 399 -14.25 34.15 -5.81
N LEU A 400 -14.94 33.44 -6.70
CA LEU A 400 -15.33 32.04 -6.50
C LEU A 400 -14.12 31.08 -6.40
N LEU A 401 -13.03 31.41 -7.10
CA LEU A 401 -11.74 30.69 -7.04
C LEU A 401 -10.91 30.98 -5.78
N ILE A 402 -11.23 32.06 -5.05
CA ILE A 402 -10.56 32.45 -3.80
C ILE A 402 -11.31 31.88 -2.58
N GLU A 403 -12.65 31.86 -2.62
CA GLU A 403 -13.50 31.39 -1.52
C GLU A 403 -13.48 29.85 -1.34
N THR A 404 -13.37 29.10 -2.42
CA THR A 404 -13.34 27.61 -2.42
C THR A 404 -12.21 27.00 -1.58
N HIS A 405 -11.11 27.73 -1.34
CA HIS A 405 -9.99 27.24 -0.52
C HIS A 405 -10.30 27.20 0.99
N ARG A 406 -11.26 28.00 1.47
CA ARG A 406 -11.53 28.16 2.90
C ARG A 406 -12.46 27.09 3.48
N GLU A 407 -13.26 26.45 2.63
CA GLU A 407 -14.30 25.51 3.05
C GLU A 407 -13.79 24.05 3.14
N ASN A 408 -12.74 23.71 2.40
CA ASN A 408 -12.25 22.33 2.27
C ASN A 408 -11.29 21.84 3.38
N GLN A 409 -10.97 22.68 4.38
CA GLN A 409 -10.08 22.31 5.49
C GLN A 409 -10.79 21.64 6.68
N ASN A 410 -12.12 21.64 6.74
CA ASN A 410 -12.86 21.27 7.94
C ASN A 410 -13.63 19.94 7.89
N ILE A 411 -13.31 19.01 6.98
CA ILE A 411 -14.02 17.72 6.94
C ILE A 411 -13.08 16.52 6.77
N PRO A 412 -12.63 15.87 7.86
CA PRO A 412 -12.38 14.44 7.86
C PRO A 412 -13.64 13.74 8.39
N GLN A 413 -14.68 13.66 7.57
CA GLN A 413 -15.76 12.71 7.79
C GLN A 413 -15.34 11.42 7.09
N HIS A 414 -14.53 10.60 7.77
CA HIS A 414 -14.35 9.22 7.34
C HIS A 414 -15.73 8.56 7.38
N SER A 415 -16.34 8.37 6.21
CA SER A 415 -17.53 7.54 6.10
C SER A 415 -17.10 6.10 6.42
N ASP A 416 -17.49 5.61 7.60
CA ASP A 416 -17.21 4.25 8.08
C ASP A 416 -17.50 3.18 7.00
N TRP A 417 -18.49 3.45 6.13
CA TRP A 417 -18.82 2.66 4.94
C TRP A 417 -17.70 2.57 3.90
N LYS A 418 -17.04 3.69 3.57
CA LYS A 418 -15.93 3.72 2.60
C LYS A 418 -14.75 2.89 3.10
N LEU A 419 -14.42 3.04 4.38
CA LEU A 419 -13.36 2.27 5.03
C LEU A 419 -13.70 0.78 5.08
N PHE A 420 -14.94 0.43 5.41
CA PHE A 420 -15.42 -0.96 5.42
C PHE A 420 -15.35 -1.60 4.02
N LEU A 421 -15.88 -0.93 2.99
CA LEU A 421 -15.88 -1.44 1.62
C LEU A 421 -14.46 -1.61 1.07
N GLN A 422 -13.57 -0.65 1.32
CA GLN A 422 -12.18 -0.75 0.88
C GLN A 422 -11.49 -1.98 1.48
N ILE A 423 -11.62 -2.19 2.80
CA ILE A 423 -11.04 -3.36 3.48
C ILE A 423 -11.68 -4.66 2.96
N TYR A 424 -13.00 -4.68 2.78
CA TYR A 424 -13.74 -5.84 2.27
C TYR A 424 -13.25 -6.25 0.87
N PHE A 425 -13.25 -5.32 -0.09
CA PHE A 425 -12.88 -5.62 -1.47
C PHE A 425 -11.40 -5.95 -1.62
N THR A 426 -10.50 -5.21 -0.96
CA THR A 426 -9.06 -5.53 -1.02
C THR A 426 -8.79 -6.96 -0.54
N ARG A 427 -9.42 -7.39 0.56
CA ARG A 427 -9.30 -8.77 1.06
C ARG A 427 -9.85 -9.80 0.07
N MET A 428 -11.06 -9.57 -0.45
CA MET A 428 -11.71 -10.49 -1.37
C MET A 428 -10.87 -10.70 -2.63
N VAL A 429 -10.34 -9.61 -3.20
CA VAL A 429 -9.47 -9.66 -4.39
C VAL A 429 -8.18 -10.43 -4.08
N VAL A 430 -7.44 -10.04 -3.04
CA VAL A 430 -6.14 -10.67 -2.71
C VAL A 430 -6.31 -12.17 -2.47
N TYR A 431 -7.25 -12.58 -1.61
CA TYR A 431 -7.40 -14.00 -1.30
C TYR A 431 -7.95 -14.81 -2.47
N SER A 432 -8.83 -14.23 -3.29
CA SER A 432 -9.36 -14.93 -4.46
C SER A 432 -8.28 -15.17 -5.50
N VAL A 433 -7.35 -14.24 -5.70
CA VAL A 433 -6.25 -14.47 -6.63
C VAL A 433 -5.23 -15.49 -6.09
N ILE A 434 -4.97 -15.49 -4.78
CA ILE A 434 -4.17 -16.57 -4.18
C ILE A 434 -4.82 -17.94 -4.40
N LEU A 435 -6.14 -18.03 -4.20
CA LEU A 435 -6.87 -19.27 -4.43
C LEU A 435 -6.83 -19.69 -5.90
N LEU A 436 -6.98 -18.75 -6.85
CA LEU A 436 -6.80 -19.02 -8.27
C LEU A 436 -5.38 -19.50 -8.60
N PHE A 437 -4.35 -19.00 -7.91
CA PHE A 437 -2.96 -19.45 -8.10
C PHE A 437 -2.73 -20.87 -7.62
N ILE A 438 -3.20 -21.17 -6.41
CA ILE A 438 -3.13 -22.52 -5.89
C ILE A 438 -3.87 -23.48 -6.82
N ASP A 439 -5.03 -23.07 -7.35
CA ASP A 439 -5.83 -23.84 -8.29
C ASP A 439 -5.11 -24.06 -9.64
N TYR A 440 -4.46 -23.03 -10.19
CA TYR A 440 -3.68 -23.15 -11.42
C TYR A 440 -2.50 -24.11 -11.25
N ILE A 441 -1.72 -23.99 -10.16
CA ILE A 441 -0.63 -24.92 -9.84
C ILE A 441 -1.18 -26.33 -9.62
N ALA A 442 -2.32 -26.44 -8.93
CA ALA A 442 -2.98 -27.70 -8.67
C ALA A 442 -3.26 -28.47 -9.95
N ILE A 443 -3.87 -27.80 -10.92
CA ILE A 443 -4.34 -28.43 -12.16
C ILE A 443 -3.17 -28.71 -13.11
N ASN A 444 -2.27 -27.75 -13.29
CA ASN A 444 -1.24 -27.82 -14.34
C ASN A 444 0.03 -28.57 -13.92
N ASN A 445 0.36 -28.55 -12.62
CA ASN A 445 1.62 -29.11 -12.13
C ASN A 445 1.36 -30.27 -11.15
N LEU A 446 0.55 -30.03 -10.11
CA LEU A 446 0.42 -30.97 -9.00
C LEU A 446 -0.40 -32.22 -9.36
N LEU A 447 -1.52 -32.06 -10.03
CA LEU A 447 -2.39 -33.15 -10.48
C LEU A 447 -1.67 -34.11 -11.45
N PRO A 448 -1.03 -33.65 -12.54
CA PRO A 448 -0.31 -34.56 -13.44
C PRO A 448 0.87 -35.23 -12.72
N TYR A 449 1.57 -34.52 -11.84
CA TYR A 449 2.65 -35.09 -11.02
C TYR A 449 2.13 -36.21 -10.10
N CYS A 450 1.05 -35.99 -9.35
CA CYS A 450 0.46 -37.01 -8.48
C CYS A 450 -0.08 -38.21 -9.26
N ARG A 451 -0.66 -38.00 -10.45
CA ARG A 451 -1.12 -39.09 -11.33
C ARG A 451 0.03 -39.89 -11.94
N SER A 452 1.22 -39.30 -12.08
CA SER A 452 2.41 -40.03 -12.53
C SER A 452 2.98 -40.96 -11.47
N LEU A 453 2.76 -40.64 -10.18
CA LEU A 453 3.25 -41.40 -9.04
C LEU A 453 2.25 -42.45 -8.52
N LEU A 454 0.95 -42.18 -8.62
CA LEU A 454 -0.12 -43.00 -8.06
C LEU A 454 -1.21 -43.29 -9.09
N SER A 455 -1.72 -44.53 -9.07
CA SER A 455 -2.82 -44.95 -9.94
C SER A 455 -4.14 -44.21 -9.66
N TRP A 456 -5.03 -44.22 -10.63
CA TRP A 456 -6.41 -43.76 -10.46
C TRP A 456 -7.14 -44.70 -9.48
N PRO A 457 -7.86 -44.21 -8.44
CA PRO A 457 -8.26 -42.83 -8.15
C PRO A 457 -7.38 -42.09 -7.12
N PHE A 458 -6.38 -42.77 -6.54
CA PHE A 458 -5.60 -42.25 -5.40
C PHE A 458 -4.79 -40.99 -5.73
N GLY A 459 -4.23 -40.89 -6.95
CA GLY A 459 -3.51 -39.69 -7.38
C GLY A 459 -4.37 -38.41 -7.38
N GLY A 460 -5.66 -38.52 -7.72
CA GLY A 460 -6.60 -37.40 -7.68
C GLY A 460 -6.99 -37.00 -6.26
N ILE A 461 -7.16 -37.99 -5.36
CA ILE A 461 -7.48 -37.76 -3.95
C ILE A 461 -6.32 -37.06 -3.22
N VAL A 462 -5.08 -37.52 -3.45
CA VAL A 462 -3.88 -36.91 -2.85
C VAL A 462 -3.70 -35.47 -3.35
N ALA A 463 -3.88 -35.24 -4.64
CA ALA A 463 -3.84 -33.89 -5.22
C ALA A 463 -4.92 -32.97 -4.63
N ALA A 464 -6.16 -33.47 -4.50
CA ALA A 464 -7.27 -32.72 -3.90
C ALA A 464 -7.04 -32.40 -2.42
N LEU A 465 -6.48 -33.33 -1.65
CA LEU A 465 -6.14 -33.11 -0.23
C LEU A 465 -5.01 -32.09 -0.07
N ALA A 466 -3.94 -32.20 -0.85
CA ALA A 466 -2.83 -31.25 -0.81
C ALA A 466 -3.28 -29.83 -1.17
N THR A 467 -4.16 -29.71 -2.17
CA THR A 467 -4.69 -28.41 -2.63
C THR A 467 -5.68 -27.82 -1.65
N LEU A 468 -6.57 -28.62 -1.07
CA LEU A 468 -7.43 -28.17 0.02
C LEU A 468 -6.63 -27.72 1.24
N LEU A 469 -5.56 -28.42 1.59
CA LEU A 469 -4.69 -28.06 2.70
C LEU A 469 -4.00 -26.70 2.45
N LEU A 470 -3.46 -26.49 1.24
CA LEU A 470 -2.87 -25.22 0.81
C LEU A 470 -3.90 -24.07 0.75
N MET A 471 -5.12 -24.34 0.27
CA MET A 471 -6.18 -23.34 0.17
C MET A 471 -6.87 -23.03 1.51
N SER A 472 -6.83 -23.96 2.46
CA SER A 472 -7.57 -23.85 3.73
C SER A 472 -7.38 -22.53 4.51
N PRO A 473 -6.16 -21.97 4.68
CA PRO A 473 -6.01 -20.68 5.38
C PRO A 473 -6.65 -19.51 4.61
N PHE A 474 -6.65 -19.54 3.28
CA PHE A 474 -7.20 -18.48 2.44
C PHE A 474 -8.72 -18.60 2.27
N LEU A 475 -9.25 -19.83 2.20
CA LEU A 475 -10.68 -20.10 2.29
C LEU A 475 -11.25 -19.66 3.64
N ALA A 476 -10.51 -19.92 4.72
CA ALA A 476 -10.84 -19.40 6.04
C ALA A 476 -10.81 -17.86 6.06
N ALA A 477 -9.89 -17.22 5.36
CA ALA A 477 -9.82 -15.76 5.28
C ALA A 477 -11.04 -15.12 4.60
N ILE A 478 -11.54 -15.74 3.52
CA ILE A 478 -12.74 -15.28 2.81
C ILE A 478 -14.01 -15.55 3.65
N MET A 479 -14.14 -16.76 4.21
CA MET A 479 -15.38 -17.16 4.89
C MET A 479 -15.48 -16.64 6.33
N VAL A 480 -14.37 -16.69 7.08
CA VAL A 480 -14.30 -16.39 8.52
C VAL A 480 -13.69 -15.01 8.76
N SER A 481 -14.51 -13.96 8.62
CA SER A 481 -14.14 -12.60 9.01
C SER A 481 -14.20 -12.45 10.55
N ARG A 482 -13.18 -12.93 11.28
CA ARG A 482 -13.04 -12.72 12.75
C ARG A 482 -12.09 -11.57 13.14
N LEU A 483 -11.53 -10.81 12.20
CA LEU A 483 -10.60 -9.73 12.58
C LEU A 483 -11.29 -8.49 13.16
N GLY A 484 -10.88 -8.14 14.39
CA GLY A 484 -10.29 -6.85 14.79
C GLY A 484 -11.09 -5.54 14.64
N ARG A 485 -12.16 -5.52 13.84
CA ARG A 485 -13.09 -4.41 13.71
C ARG A 485 -14.51 -4.95 13.49
N ARG A 486 -14.92 -5.93 14.31
CA ARG A 486 -16.35 -6.15 14.56
C ARG A 486 -17.03 -4.82 14.89
N ASP A 487 -16.31 -3.90 15.50
CA ASP A 487 -16.69 -2.51 15.76
C ASP A 487 -17.16 -1.75 14.51
N LEU A 488 -16.58 -1.96 13.32
CA LEU A 488 -17.04 -1.29 12.08
C LEU A 488 -18.35 -1.89 11.56
N VAL A 489 -18.45 -3.22 11.54
CA VAL A 489 -19.69 -3.89 11.12
C VAL A 489 -20.80 -3.63 12.13
N ALA A 490 -20.49 -3.72 13.43
CA ALA A 490 -21.40 -3.46 14.53
C ALA A 490 -21.80 -1.98 14.57
N SER A 491 -20.85 -1.04 14.43
CA SER A 491 -21.19 0.38 14.34
C SER A 491 -22.08 0.66 13.15
N LEU A 492 -21.76 0.17 11.95
CA LEU A 492 -22.62 0.34 10.77
C LEU A 492 -23.99 -0.33 10.94
N TRP A 493 -24.04 -1.51 11.56
CA TRP A 493 -25.26 -2.27 11.84
C TRP A 493 -26.17 -1.58 12.88
N PHE A 494 -25.58 -0.93 13.88
CA PHE A 494 -26.28 -0.24 14.96
C PHE A 494 -26.54 1.25 14.67
N GLN A 495 -25.82 1.86 13.71
CA GLN A 495 -26.03 3.26 13.31
C GLN A 495 -27.40 3.48 12.64
N LYS A 496 -27.77 2.65 11.64
CA LYS A 496 -29.05 2.78 10.90
C LYS A 496 -29.59 1.43 10.44
N ARG A 497 -30.92 1.23 10.51
CA ARG A 497 -31.60 0.00 9.99
C ARG A 497 -31.39 -0.21 8.49
N SER A 498 -31.22 0.85 7.70
CA SER A 498 -30.95 0.81 6.26
C SER A 498 -29.61 0.15 5.89
N ASN A 499 -28.66 0.06 6.83
CA ASN A 499 -27.35 -0.52 6.60
C ASN A 499 -27.34 -2.06 6.64
N ARG A 500 -28.40 -2.69 7.16
CA ARG A 500 -28.51 -4.15 7.30
C ARG A 500 -28.51 -4.90 5.96
N PRO A 501 -29.39 -4.58 4.98
CA PRO A 501 -29.42 -5.30 3.70
C PRO A 501 -28.08 -5.35 2.94
N PRO A 502 -27.33 -4.24 2.75
CA PRO A 502 -26.05 -4.29 2.06
C PRO A 502 -24.98 -5.11 2.81
N ILE A 503 -24.98 -5.10 4.15
CA ILE A 503 -24.06 -5.94 4.94
C ILE A 503 -24.39 -7.43 4.74
N ILE A 504 -25.67 -7.79 4.76
CA ILE A 504 -26.12 -9.18 4.52
C ILE A 504 -25.74 -9.63 3.10
N LEU A 505 -25.94 -8.78 2.09
CA LEU A 505 -25.54 -9.04 0.71
C LEU A 505 -24.03 -9.32 0.58
N LEU A 506 -23.19 -8.49 1.20
CA LEU A 506 -21.74 -8.67 1.22
C LEU A 506 -21.32 -9.93 2.00
N MET A 507 -22.05 -10.32 3.05
CA MET A 507 -21.82 -11.58 3.76
C MET A 507 -22.18 -12.80 2.90
N PHE A 508 -23.24 -12.71 2.10
CA PHE A 508 -23.61 -13.76 1.16
C PHE A 508 -22.59 -13.89 0.03
N ALA A 509 -22.14 -12.76 -0.55
CA ALA A 509 -21.16 -12.74 -1.62
C ALA A 509 -19.84 -13.44 -1.24
N LYS A 510 -19.35 -13.27 -0.01
CA LYS A 510 -18.15 -13.99 0.46
C LYS A 510 -18.36 -15.49 0.65
N ALA A 511 -19.54 -15.91 1.10
CA ALA A 511 -19.86 -17.33 1.27
C ALA A 511 -19.96 -18.03 -0.09
N ALA A 512 -20.62 -17.37 -1.07
CA ALA A 512 -20.70 -17.86 -2.44
C ALA A 512 -19.31 -18.01 -3.08
N LEU A 513 -18.43 -17.01 -2.89
CA LEU A 513 -17.06 -17.05 -3.42
C LEU A 513 -16.22 -18.17 -2.81
N GLY A 514 -16.28 -18.37 -1.49
CA GLY A 514 -15.60 -19.49 -0.83
C GLY A 514 -16.12 -20.85 -1.28
N MET A 515 -17.45 -20.97 -1.45
CA MET A 515 -18.09 -22.19 -1.93
C MET A 515 -17.71 -22.52 -3.37
N PHE A 516 -17.58 -21.51 -4.23
CA PHE A 516 -17.12 -21.68 -5.62
C PHE A 516 -15.75 -22.37 -5.70
N PHE A 517 -14.76 -21.92 -4.92
CA PHE A 517 -13.42 -22.53 -4.92
C PHE A 517 -13.44 -23.98 -4.41
N ILE A 518 -14.19 -24.24 -3.33
CA ILE A 518 -14.32 -25.61 -2.81
C ILE A 518 -14.99 -26.52 -3.84
N MET A 519 -16.06 -26.05 -4.48
CA MET A 519 -16.77 -26.80 -5.51
C MET A 519 -15.86 -27.12 -6.71
N LYS A 520 -15.06 -26.15 -7.16
CA LYS A 520 -14.14 -26.31 -8.28
C LYS A 520 -13.15 -27.45 -8.06
N ILE A 521 -12.61 -27.60 -6.84
CA ILE A 521 -11.72 -28.72 -6.49
C ILE A 521 -12.44 -30.07 -6.65
N PHE A 522 -13.65 -30.19 -6.09
CA PHE A 522 -14.42 -31.44 -6.13
C PHE A 522 -14.85 -31.83 -7.55
N THR A 523 -15.17 -30.86 -8.41
CA THR A 523 -15.58 -31.15 -9.79
C THR A 523 -14.39 -31.37 -10.73
N THR A 524 -13.33 -30.55 -10.63
CA THR A 524 -12.24 -30.54 -11.61
C THR A 524 -11.13 -31.52 -11.26
N ILE A 525 -10.76 -31.65 -9.98
CA ILE A 525 -9.66 -32.54 -9.55
C ILE A 525 -10.19 -33.97 -9.27
N LEU A 526 -11.30 -34.07 -8.54
CA LEU A 526 -11.90 -35.35 -8.12
C LEU A 526 -12.94 -35.90 -9.11
N GLY A 527 -13.44 -35.09 -10.05
CA GLY A 527 -14.42 -35.53 -11.05
C GLY A 527 -15.80 -35.87 -10.51
N LEU A 528 -16.16 -35.35 -9.32
CA LEU A 528 -17.46 -35.66 -8.69
C LEU A 528 -18.62 -35.00 -9.44
N HIS A 529 -19.77 -35.68 -9.45
CA HIS A 529 -21.03 -35.07 -9.89
C HIS A 529 -21.39 -33.85 -9.02
N ILE A 530 -21.96 -32.83 -9.67
CA ILE A 530 -22.28 -31.53 -9.08
C ILE A 530 -23.07 -31.65 -7.76
N GLY A 531 -24.06 -32.55 -7.69
CA GLY A 531 -24.85 -32.75 -6.47
C GLY A 531 -24.04 -33.23 -5.26
N ILE A 532 -23.10 -34.16 -5.47
CA ILE A 532 -22.23 -34.68 -4.42
C ILE A 532 -21.17 -33.63 -4.04
N ALA A 533 -20.64 -32.91 -5.04
CA ALA A 533 -19.70 -31.82 -4.82
C ALA A 533 -20.29 -30.69 -3.96
N ILE A 534 -21.57 -30.34 -4.14
CA ILE A 534 -22.27 -29.34 -3.32
C ILE A 534 -22.37 -29.81 -1.86
N ALA A 535 -22.79 -31.06 -1.62
CA ALA A 535 -22.90 -31.61 -0.27
C ALA A 535 -21.53 -31.64 0.44
N ALA A 536 -20.50 -32.11 -0.25
CA ALA A 536 -19.13 -32.12 0.26
C ALA A 536 -18.61 -30.69 0.55
N ALA A 537 -18.90 -29.73 -0.33
CA ALA A 537 -18.51 -28.34 -0.14
C ALA A 537 -19.18 -27.70 1.08
N LEU A 538 -20.46 -27.98 1.34
CA LEU A 538 -21.17 -27.49 2.52
C LEU A 538 -20.59 -28.06 3.82
N ILE A 539 -20.26 -29.36 3.84
CA ILE A 539 -19.63 -30.02 5.00
C ILE A 539 -18.27 -29.39 5.29
N LEU A 540 -17.45 -29.23 4.24
CA LEU A 540 -16.12 -28.64 4.38
C LEU A 540 -16.20 -27.16 4.81
N ALA A 541 -17.14 -26.38 4.25
CA ALA A 541 -17.35 -24.99 4.63
C ALA A 541 -17.76 -24.86 6.10
N LYS A 542 -18.64 -25.75 6.58
CA LYS A 542 -19.01 -25.82 8.00
C LYS A 542 -17.80 -26.16 8.87
N PHE A 543 -16.99 -27.13 8.46
CA PHE A 543 -15.76 -27.52 9.17
C PHE A 543 -14.78 -26.34 9.29
N ILE A 544 -14.51 -25.65 8.18
CA ILE A 544 -13.64 -24.45 8.15
C ILE A 544 -14.19 -23.36 9.06
N TYR A 545 -15.50 -23.11 9.05
CA TYR A 545 -16.13 -22.09 9.90
C TYR A 545 -16.04 -22.41 11.40
N SER A 546 -16.12 -23.70 11.76
CA SER A 546 -16.07 -24.16 13.15
C SER A 546 -14.66 -24.39 13.70
N SER A 547 -13.65 -24.52 12.84
CA SER A 547 -12.30 -24.93 13.26
C SER A 547 -11.51 -23.77 13.84
N ASP A 548 -11.32 -23.76 15.16
CA ASP A 548 -10.50 -22.75 15.85
C ASP A 548 -9.01 -22.85 15.46
N PHE A 549 -8.52 -24.01 15.02
CA PHE A 549 -7.14 -24.19 14.54
C PHE A 549 -6.89 -23.46 13.21
N LEU A 550 -7.75 -23.66 12.21
CA LEU A 550 -7.61 -23.01 10.90
C LEU A 550 -7.76 -21.50 11.03
N VAL A 551 -8.68 -21.05 11.88
CA VAL A 551 -8.86 -19.64 12.21
C VAL A 551 -7.62 -19.06 12.89
N SER A 552 -7.02 -19.77 13.85
CA SER A 552 -5.79 -19.33 14.52
C SER A 552 -4.61 -19.23 13.56
N ARG A 553 -4.41 -20.23 12.68
CA ARG A 553 -3.37 -20.20 11.65
C ARG A 553 -3.57 -19.06 10.65
N TYR A 554 -4.79 -18.82 10.21
CA TYR A 554 -5.15 -17.66 9.39
C TYR A 554 -4.83 -16.34 10.11
N LEU A 555 -5.24 -16.18 11.37
CA LEU A 555 -4.98 -14.97 12.15
C LEU A 555 -3.48 -14.71 12.30
N GLN A 556 -2.67 -15.76 12.49
CA GLN A 556 -1.21 -15.65 12.49
C GLN A 556 -0.70 -15.16 11.13
N ILE A 557 -1.10 -15.80 10.03
CA ILE A 557 -0.70 -15.43 8.67
C ILE A 557 -1.07 -13.97 8.37
N GLU A 558 -2.31 -13.57 8.66
CA GLU A 558 -2.75 -12.20 8.41
C GLU A 558 -2.08 -11.18 9.32
N SER A 559 -1.87 -11.50 10.61
CA SER A 559 -1.15 -10.60 11.50
C SER A 559 0.27 -10.36 10.99
N HIS A 560 0.96 -11.41 10.53
CA HIS A 560 2.26 -11.29 9.89
C HIS A 560 2.18 -10.45 8.61
N PHE A 561 1.19 -10.67 7.75
CA PHE A 561 0.97 -9.87 6.54
C PHE A 561 0.77 -8.38 6.85
N LEU A 562 -0.09 -8.05 7.82
CA LEU A 562 -0.40 -6.67 8.20
C LEU A 562 0.77 -5.98 8.89
N ILE A 563 1.52 -6.72 9.71
CA ILE A 563 2.75 -6.24 10.36
C ILE A 563 3.80 -5.97 9.29
N ASN A 564 4.01 -6.90 8.35
CA ASN A 564 4.98 -6.76 7.28
C ASN A 564 4.61 -5.58 6.35
N LEU A 565 3.35 -5.50 5.90
CA LEU A 565 2.89 -4.44 5.00
C LEU A 565 2.94 -3.04 5.63
N ASN A 566 2.90 -2.94 6.96
CA ASN A 566 3.03 -1.69 7.70
C ASN A 566 4.33 -1.58 8.50
N ALA A 567 5.34 -2.43 8.23
CA ALA A 567 6.52 -2.54 9.08
C ALA A 567 7.27 -1.20 9.20
N GLU A 568 7.38 -0.44 8.11
CA GLU A 568 7.99 0.90 8.11
C GLU A 568 7.18 1.89 8.95
N ASN A 569 5.85 1.93 8.81
CA ASN A 569 4.99 2.80 9.61
C ASN A 569 5.03 2.43 11.10
N LEU A 570 5.09 1.13 11.40
CA LEU A 570 5.18 0.61 12.76
C LEU A 570 6.54 0.91 13.38
N ALA A 571 7.63 0.82 12.61
CA ALA A 571 8.98 1.18 13.03
C ALA A 571 9.12 2.70 13.23
N ALA A 572 8.60 3.51 12.29
CA ALA A 572 8.57 4.96 12.42
C ALA A 572 7.68 5.42 13.58
N ALA A 573 6.51 4.80 13.78
CA ALA A 573 5.66 5.03 14.93
C ALA A 573 6.35 4.61 16.23
N ALA A 574 7.07 3.48 16.26
CA ALA A 574 7.84 3.03 17.42
C ALA A 574 9.01 3.97 17.73
N GLN A 575 9.71 4.50 16.72
CA GLN A 575 10.81 5.44 16.89
C GLN A 575 10.31 6.82 17.34
N ASN A 576 9.16 7.28 16.81
CA ASN A 576 8.46 8.47 17.30
C ASN A 576 7.93 8.27 18.74
N ARG A 577 7.49 7.06 19.10
CA ARG A 577 7.09 6.70 20.47
C ARG A 577 8.28 6.62 21.43
N ALA A 578 9.44 6.13 20.97
CA ALA A 578 10.66 6.05 21.78
C ALA A 578 11.33 7.42 22.00
N SER A 579 11.16 8.36 21.06
CA SER A 579 11.66 9.74 21.17
C SER A 579 10.71 10.66 21.94
N ALA A 580 9.42 10.34 22.01
CA ALA A 580 8.50 10.94 22.97
C ALA A 580 8.85 10.40 24.38
N ARG A 581 9.52 11.22 25.21
CA ARG A 581 9.91 10.90 26.60
C ARG A 581 8.76 10.53 27.57
N HIS A 582 7.53 10.42 27.08
CA HIS A 582 6.38 9.86 27.78
C HIS A 582 5.72 8.88 26.79
N GLY A 583 5.96 7.58 26.96
CA GLY A 583 5.18 6.58 26.24
C GLY A 583 3.71 6.82 26.55
N MET A 584 2.83 6.79 25.55
CA MET A 584 1.38 6.79 25.82
C MET A 584 1.01 5.41 26.35
N TRP A 585 0.71 5.32 27.64
CA TRP A 585 0.32 4.09 28.32
C TRP A 585 -1.09 3.66 27.86
N LEU A 586 -1.44 2.36 27.97
CA LEU A 586 -2.73 1.83 27.50
C LEU A 586 -3.94 2.55 28.15
N ASP A 587 -3.77 2.99 29.39
CA ASP A 587 -4.74 3.76 30.17
C ASP A 587 -4.97 5.20 29.65
N GLU A 588 -4.10 5.74 28.81
CA GLU A 588 -4.34 7.00 28.09
C GLU A 588 -5.18 6.80 26.81
N GLN A 589 -5.22 5.57 26.29
CA GLN A 589 -6.02 5.22 25.10
C GLN A 589 -7.44 4.76 25.46
N LEU A 590 -7.64 4.35 26.71
CA LEU A 590 -8.93 3.96 27.26
C LEU A 590 -9.61 5.15 27.93
N TYR A 591 -10.93 5.23 27.78
CA TYR A 591 -11.74 6.28 28.38
C TYR A 591 -12.74 5.65 29.34
N THR A 592 -13.00 6.34 30.44
CA THR A 592 -13.97 5.93 31.46
C THR A 592 -15.20 6.83 31.42
N CYS A 593 -16.36 6.23 31.66
CA CYS A 593 -17.63 6.94 31.72
C CYS A 593 -18.63 6.22 32.61
N GLY A 594 -19.40 7.00 33.38
CA GLY A 594 -20.41 6.55 34.31
C GLY A 594 -21.82 6.61 33.70
N TYR A 595 -22.58 5.54 33.89
CA TYR A 595 -23.98 5.40 33.46
C TYR A 595 -24.85 4.94 34.63
N GLU A 596 -26.07 5.46 34.71
CA GLU A 596 -27.07 5.05 35.69
C GLU A 596 -28.21 4.29 34.99
N ILE A 597 -28.64 3.18 35.60
CA ILE A 597 -29.70 2.33 35.07
C ILE A 597 -31.05 2.95 35.43
N ALA A 598 -31.82 3.39 34.44
CA ALA A 598 -33.13 3.97 34.64
C ALA A 598 -34.20 2.91 35.02
N GLU A 599 -35.25 3.35 35.71
CA GLU A 599 -36.43 2.53 35.98
C GLU A 599 -37.08 2.09 34.66
N GLY A 600 -37.18 0.78 34.45
CA GLY A 600 -37.67 0.18 33.19
C GLY A 600 -36.57 -0.20 32.19
N SER A 601 -35.28 -0.07 32.52
CA SER A 601 -34.20 -0.56 31.67
C SER A 601 -34.28 -2.08 31.44
N PRO A 602 -34.10 -2.58 30.20
CA PRO A 602 -34.00 -4.02 29.92
C PRO A 602 -32.78 -4.70 30.54
N TRP A 603 -31.83 -3.93 31.10
CA TRP A 603 -30.67 -4.48 31.81
C TRP A 603 -30.97 -4.76 33.29
N ALA A 604 -32.04 -4.18 33.85
CA ALA A 604 -32.44 -4.40 35.22
C ALA A 604 -32.90 -5.86 35.45
N GLY A 605 -32.43 -6.47 36.53
CA GLY A 605 -32.73 -7.85 36.91
C GLY A 605 -31.88 -8.93 36.22
N TRP A 606 -30.97 -8.55 35.32
CA TRP A 606 -30.09 -9.49 34.62
C TRP A 606 -28.66 -9.42 35.16
N SER A 607 -27.95 -10.55 35.11
CA SER A 607 -26.53 -10.59 35.46
C SER A 607 -25.64 -10.12 34.32
N ILE A 608 -24.47 -9.58 34.64
CA ILE A 608 -23.48 -9.12 33.64
C ILE A 608 -23.14 -10.25 32.65
N ARG A 609 -23.01 -11.49 33.13
CA ARG A 609 -22.75 -12.67 32.30
C ARG A 609 -23.90 -13.00 31.35
N ARG A 610 -25.16 -12.80 31.78
CA ARG A 610 -26.33 -13.02 30.92
C ARG A 610 -26.47 -11.93 29.85
N LEU A 611 -26.15 -10.70 30.21
CA LEU A 611 -26.14 -9.55 29.29
C LEU A 611 -24.97 -9.62 28.29
N ASP A 612 -23.95 -10.44 28.59
CA ASP A 612 -22.73 -10.63 27.81
C ASP A 612 -22.13 -9.28 27.36
N VAL A 613 -22.09 -8.33 28.31
CA VAL A 613 -21.89 -6.89 28.07
C VAL A 613 -20.62 -6.63 27.26
N HIS A 614 -19.54 -7.33 27.62
CA HIS A 614 -18.27 -7.23 26.92
C HIS A 614 -18.38 -7.76 25.48
N ARG A 615 -19.01 -8.91 25.25
CA ARG A 615 -19.12 -9.49 23.90
C ARG A 615 -20.04 -8.68 22.99
N ASN A 616 -21.12 -8.14 23.53
CA ASN A 616 -22.16 -7.45 22.79
C ASN A 616 -21.81 -5.98 22.52
N TYR A 617 -21.13 -5.32 23.46
CA TYR A 617 -20.89 -3.87 23.40
C TYR A 617 -19.41 -3.48 23.49
N LYS A 618 -18.49 -4.43 23.70
CA LYS A 618 -17.03 -4.21 23.76
C LYS A 618 -16.59 -3.22 24.85
N ILE A 619 -17.34 -3.24 25.94
CA ILE A 619 -17.09 -2.38 27.09
C ILE A 619 -16.73 -3.22 28.32
N PHE A 620 -15.82 -2.71 29.14
CA PHE A 620 -15.47 -3.29 30.42
C PHE A 620 -16.21 -2.56 31.54
N VAL A 621 -16.95 -3.28 32.37
CA VAL A 621 -17.54 -2.71 33.59
C VAL A 621 -16.49 -2.83 34.69
N ILE A 622 -15.94 -1.69 35.11
CA ILE A 622 -14.86 -1.64 36.10
C ILE A 622 -15.38 -1.41 37.51
N GLU A 623 -16.51 -0.70 37.68
CA GLU A 623 -17.13 -0.45 38.98
C GLU A 623 -18.65 -0.49 38.92
N ILE A 624 -19.28 -0.93 40.01
CA ILE A 624 -20.72 -0.78 40.25
C ILE A 624 -20.94 -0.14 41.62
N HIS A 625 -21.69 0.94 41.64
CA HIS A 625 -22.19 1.56 42.86
C HIS A 625 -23.69 1.24 42.98
N ASN A 626 -24.05 0.54 44.05
CA ASN A 626 -25.43 0.19 44.37
C ASN A 626 -25.77 0.64 45.81
N SER A 627 -27.00 0.40 46.24
CA SER A 627 -27.46 0.75 47.61
C SER A 627 -26.72 0.00 48.73
N ARG A 628 -26.01 -1.08 48.42
CA ARG A 628 -25.20 -1.88 49.37
C ARG A 628 -23.75 -1.44 49.44
N GLY A 629 -23.33 -0.49 48.61
CA GLY A 629 -21.98 0.08 48.61
C GLY A 629 -21.26 -0.04 47.26
N TYR A 630 -19.94 0.03 47.35
CA TYR A 630 -19.01 0.04 46.22
C TYR A 630 -18.56 -1.39 45.88
N LEU A 631 -18.65 -1.76 44.60
CA LEU A 631 -18.19 -3.06 44.11
C LEU A 631 -17.13 -2.86 42.99
N PRO A 632 -15.83 -2.99 43.32
CA PRO A 632 -14.75 -2.95 42.33
C PRO A 632 -14.72 -4.27 41.55
N ILE A 633 -14.58 -4.18 40.23
CA ILE A 633 -14.46 -5.32 39.30
C ILE A 633 -15.54 -6.38 39.57
N PRO A 634 -16.79 -6.07 39.23
CA PRO A 634 -17.92 -6.93 39.53
C PRO A 634 -17.77 -8.29 38.84
N SER A 635 -18.09 -9.36 39.57
CA SER A 635 -18.12 -10.70 38.97
C SER A 635 -19.22 -10.80 37.91
N GLY A 636 -19.06 -11.70 36.93
CA GLY A 636 -20.11 -11.93 35.93
C GLY A 636 -21.47 -12.36 36.50
N HIS A 637 -21.50 -12.87 37.73
CA HIS A 637 -22.74 -13.27 38.42
C HIS A 637 -23.50 -12.11 39.06
N THR A 638 -22.91 -10.91 39.09
CA THR A 638 -23.52 -9.72 39.68
C THR A 638 -24.76 -9.31 38.90
N VAL A 639 -25.90 -9.17 39.59
CA VAL A 639 -27.19 -8.77 39.02
C VAL A 639 -27.35 -7.26 39.11
N LEU A 640 -27.68 -6.63 37.99
CA LEU A 640 -27.90 -5.20 37.87
C LEU A 640 -29.31 -4.81 38.31
N ARG A 641 -29.47 -3.68 38.99
CA ARG A 641 -30.75 -3.14 39.46
C ARG A 641 -30.97 -1.73 38.94
N ALA A 642 -32.24 -1.33 38.86
CA ALA A 642 -32.57 0.07 38.59
C ALA A 642 -31.97 0.97 39.69
N GLY A 643 -31.38 2.09 39.30
CA GLY A 643 -30.64 3.00 40.18
C GLY A 643 -29.15 2.65 40.37
N ASP A 644 -28.68 1.49 39.90
CA ASP A 644 -27.25 1.18 39.95
C ASP A 644 -26.46 2.11 39.02
N ARG A 645 -25.29 2.58 39.48
CA ARG A 645 -24.34 3.35 38.68
C ARG A 645 -23.17 2.47 38.24
N LEU A 646 -23.00 2.35 36.94
CA LEU A 646 -21.97 1.57 36.27
C LEU A 646 -20.83 2.49 35.82
N LEU A 647 -19.60 2.21 36.21
CA LEU A 647 -18.42 2.81 35.60
C LEU A 647 -17.86 1.87 34.54
N ILE A 648 -17.74 2.40 33.33
CA ILE A 648 -17.44 1.63 32.13
C ILE A 648 -16.17 2.18 31.49
N THR A 649 -15.27 1.29 31.08
CA THR A 649 -14.03 1.61 30.39
C THR A 649 -14.01 1.01 28.99
N ALA A 650 -13.74 1.84 27.98
CA ALA A 650 -13.54 1.40 26.61
C ALA A 650 -12.81 2.47 25.78
N PRO A 651 -12.26 2.12 24.60
CA PRO A 651 -11.80 3.10 23.61
C PRO A 651 -12.90 4.10 23.23
N LEU A 652 -12.51 5.35 22.90
CA LEU A 652 -13.45 6.44 22.65
C LEU A 652 -14.46 6.17 21.52
N ASN A 653 -14.02 5.51 20.45
CA ASN A 653 -14.88 5.08 19.35
C ASN A 653 -15.95 4.09 19.82
N ILE A 654 -15.59 3.16 20.71
CA ILE A 654 -16.52 2.17 21.26
C ILE A 654 -17.54 2.83 22.18
N LEU A 655 -17.12 3.75 23.07
CA LEU A 655 -18.06 4.52 23.90
C LEU A 655 -19.07 5.31 23.07
N ARG A 656 -18.64 5.91 21.95
CA ARG A 656 -19.56 6.60 21.01
C ARG A 656 -20.55 5.63 20.37
N THR A 657 -20.12 4.43 19.98
CA THR A 657 -21.02 3.40 19.45
C THR A 657 -22.00 2.89 20.51
N PHE A 658 -21.56 2.79 21.76
CA PHE A 658 -22.40 2.41 22.88
C PHE A 658 -23.45 3.48 23.19
N ASP A 659 -23.07 4.76 23.21
CA ASP A 659 -24.00 5.90 23.34
C ASP A 659 -25.05 5.89 22.21
N ALA A 660 -24.67 5.52 20.99
CA ALA A 660 -25.62 5.33 19.88
C ALA A 660 -26.53 4.12 20.09
N ALA A 661 -26.01 3.00 20.60
CA ALA A 661 -26.79 1.80 20.91
C ALA A 661 -27.84 2.06 22.01
N ILE A 662 -27.48 2.80 23.07
CA ILE A 662 -28.40 3.19 24.14
C ILE A 662 -29.62 3.93 23.56
N ARG A 663 -29.38 4.90 22.66
CA ARG A 663 -30.44 5.68 22.02
C ARG A 663 -31.28 4.84 21.04
N ASN A 664 -30.64 4.07 20.19
CA ASN A 664 -31.31 3.35 19.10
C ASN A 664 -32.06 2.08 19.56
N MET A 665 -31.62 1.47 20.66
CA MET A 665 -32.23 0.26 21.24
C MET A 665 -33.02 0.52 22.51
N ASN A 666 -33.10 1.77 22.95
CA ASN A 666 -33.79 2.19 24.17
C ASN A 666 -33.36 1.38 25.41
N LEU A 667 -32.04 1.28 25.63
CA LEU A 667 -31.46 0.48 26.72
C LEU A 667 -31.71 1.05 28.13
N GLY A 668 -32.32 2.24 28.24
CA GLY A 668 -32.67 2.85 29.53
C GLY A 668 -31.45 3.17 30.41
N LEU A 669 -30.33 3.58 29.81
CA LEU A 669 -29.10 3.98 30.51
C LEU A 669 -28.90 5.49 30.36
N LYS A 670 -28.72 6.21 31.48
CA LYS A 670 -28.48 7.66 31.48
C LYS A 670 -27.01 7.94 31.81
N LYS A 671 -26.34 8.71 30.96
CA LYS A 671 -24.94 9.11 31.19
C LYS A 671 -24.87 10.11 32.35
N VAL A 672 -24.04 9.84 33.36
CA VAL A 672 -23.95 10.62 34.61
C VAL A 672 -22.65 11.38 34.73
N THR A 673 -21.53 10.83 34.24
CA THR A 673 -20.23 11.51 34.28
C THR A 673 -19.72 11.86 32.88
N GLY A 674 -18.83 12.85 32.81
CA GLY A 674 -18.10 13.18 31.59
C GLY A 674 -17.15 12.07 31.19
N THR A 675 -16.78 12.03 29.90
CA THR A 675 -15.82 11.06 29.37
C THR A 675 -14.41 11.58 29.60
N ILE A 676 -13.64 10.91 30.47
CA ILE A 676 -12.24 11.22 30.79
C ILE A 676 -11.35 10.02 30.44
N THR A 677 -10.03 10.20 30.35
CA THR A 677 -9.13 9.06 30.13
C THR A 677 -9.04 8.20 31.40
N LEU A 678 -8.79 6.90 31.23
CA LEU A 678 -8.59 5.99 32.36
C LEU A 678 -7.41 6.45 33.22
N HIS A 679 -6.35 6.97 32.60
CA HIS A 679 -5.22 7.57 33.30
C HIS A 679 -5.63 8.73 34.22
N GLN A 680 -6.39 9.71 33.70
CA GLN A 680 -6.88 10.84 34.48
C GLN A 680 -7.81 10.39 35.62
N PHE A 681 -8.66 9.38 35.36
CA PHE A 681 -9.53 8.80 36.37
C PHE A 681 -8.72 8.17 37.52
N LEU A 682 -7.73 7.35 37.20
CA LEU A 682 -6.87 6.68 38.20
C LEU A 682 -6.08 7.69 39.04
N GLN A 683 -5.58 8.78 38.43
CA GLN A 683 -4.91 9.87 39.15
C GLN A 683 -5.87 10.58 40.12
N GLN A 684 -7.09 10.91 39.68
CA GLN A 684 -8.10 11.55 40.54
C GLN A 684 -8.55 10.64 41.69
N GLU A 685 -8.67 9.33 41.44
CA GLU A 685 -9.02 8.34 42.46
C GLU A 685 -7.97 8.25 43.59
N SER A 686 -6.69 8.21 43.20
CA SER A 686 -5.56 8.07 44.13
C SER A 686 -5.45 9.20 45.16
N THR A 687 -6.08 10.35 44.91
CA THR A 687 -6.10 11.50 45.82
C THR A 687 -7.34 11.56 46.71
N SER A 688 -8.41 10.81 46.39
CA SER A 688 -9.74 10.95 47.04
C SER A 688 -10.21 9.71 47.82
N ARG A 689 -9.65 8.52 47.58
CA ARG A 689 -10.07 7.26 48.24
C ARG A 689 -9.01 6.72 49.23
N LYS A 690 -9.44 5.93 50.22
CA LYS A 690 -8.55 5.25 51.18
C LYS A 690 -7.65 4.23 50.44
N GLU A 691 -6.46 4.00 50.99
CA GLU A 691 -5.31 3.32 50.34
C GLU A 691 -5.56 1.86 49.84
N HIS A 692 -6.68 1.25 50.23
CA HIS A 692 -6.99 -0.16 49.97
C HIS A 692 -8.08 -0.40 48.90
N ASP A 693 -8.80 0.66 48.48
CA ASP A 693 -10.02 0.54 47.67
C ASP A 693 -9.93 1.15 46.25
N TYR A 694 -8.81 1.80 45.87
CA TYR A 694 -8.67 2.39 44.54
C TYR A 694 -8.14 1.38 43.51
N LEU A 695 -8.56 1.56 42.25
CA LEU A 695 -8.14 0.72 41.13
C LEU A 695 -6.71 1.06 40.71
N LEU A 696 -5.97 0.05 40.27
CA LEU A 696 -4.62 0.17 39.72
C LEU A 696 -4.57 -0.53 38.36
N CYS A 697 -3.92 0.13 37.39
CA CYS A 697 -3.59 -0.47 36.11
C CYS A 697 -2.10 -0.82 36.09
N TYR A 698 -1.76 -2.08 35.81
CA TYR A 698 -0.39 -2.59 35.82
C TYR A 698 -0.02 -3.22 34.49
N ALA A 699 1.19 -2.94 34.03
CA ALA A 699 1.78 -3.55 32.85
C ALA A 699 2.66 -4.73 33.28
N MET A 700 2.16 -5.96 33.13
CA MET A 700 2.82 -7.17 33.57
C MET A 700 3.63 -7.80 32.42
N PRO A 701 4.98 -7.81 32.49
CA PRO A 701 5.79 -8.51 31.50
C PRO A 701 5.65 -10.02 31.66
N VAL A 702 5.43 -10.72 30.53
CA VAL A 702 5.29 -12.19 30.49
C VAL A 702 6.62 -12.80 30.09
N THR A 703 7.30 -13.41 31.06
CA THR A 703 8.56 -14.13 30.87
C THR A 703 8.32 -15.61 30.56
N ALA A 704 9.34 -16.31 30.04
CA ALA A 704 9.28 -17.74 29.75
C ALA A 704 8.94 -18.61 30.98
N SER A 705 9.19 -18.11 32.19
CA SER A 705 8.85 -18.77 33.46
C SER A 705 7.43 -18.53 33.93
N SER A 706 6.69 -17.61 33.30
CA SER A 706 5.31 -17.30 33.69
C SER A 706 4.35 -18.41 33.25
N PRO A 707 3.40 -18.83 34.11
CA PRO A 707 2.34 -19.77 33.73
C PRO A 707 1.40 -19.24 32.62
N LEU A 708 1.50 -17.94 32.31
CA LEU A 708 0.78 -17.31 31.20
C LEU A 708 1.45 -17.55 29.84
N ALA A 709 2.76 -17.80 29.79
CA ALA A 709 3.49 -17.99 28.53
C ALA A 709 3.04 -19.26 27.79
N GLY A 710 2.65 -19.12 26.52
CA GLY A 710 2.18 -20.22 25.67
C GLY A 710 0.73 -20.67 25.91
N SER A 711 0.02 -20.05 26.86
CA SER A 711 -1.40 -20.32 27.13
C SER A 711 -2.33 -19.29 26.48
N THR A 712 -3.61 -19.63 26.34
CA THR A 712 -4.64 -18.67 25.91
C THR A 712 -5.31 -18.02 27.10
N LEU A 713 -5.78 -16.77 26.94
CA LEU A 713 -6.56 -16.04 27.95
C LEU A 713 -7.74 -16.86 28.52
N LYS A 714 -8.34 -17.75 27.71
CA LYS A 714 -9.44 -18.63 28.09
C LYS A 714 -9.02 -19.88 28.88
N LYS A 715 -7.81 -20.41 28.67
CA LYS A 715 -7.34 -21.69 29.24
C LYS A 715 -6.47 -21.54 30.49
N SER A 716 -6.05 -20.33 30.83
CA SER A 716 -5.25 -20.10 32.03
C SER A 716 -6.12 -20.22 33.29
N ASP A 717 -5.82 -21.22 34.12
CA ASP A 717 -6.49 -21.48 35.41
C ASP A 717 -6.21 -20.40 36.47
N THR A 718 -5.11 -19.63 36.32
CA THR A 718 -4.78 -18.49 37.16
C THR A 718 -5.64 -17.26 36.85
N LEU A 719 -6.07 -17.11 35.59
CA LEU A 719 -7.00 -16.08 35.11
C LEU A 719 -8.45 -16.34 35.53
N SER A 720 -8.89 -17.60 35.58
CA SER A 720 -10.30 -17.97 35.86
C SER A 720 -10.74 -17.73 37.31
N LYS A 721 -9.79 -17.60 38.24
CA LYS A 721 -10.03 -17.35 39.68
C LYS A 721 -9.74 -15.90 40.10
N GLY A 722 -9.22 -15.07 39.20
CA GLY A 722 -8.77 -13.70 39.50
C GLY A 722 -9.91 -12.68 39.57
N LYS A 723 -9.86 -11.77 40.55
CA LYS A 723 -10.73 -10.56 40.62
C LYS A 723 -10.11 -9.38 39.86
N TRP A 724 -9.63 -9.59 38.64
CA TRP A 724 -8.95 -8.57 37.84
C TRP A 724 -9.34 -8.72 36.37
N LEU A 725 -9.12 -7.68 35.56
CA LEU A 725 -9.50 -7.64 34.15
C LEU A 725 -8.28 -7.36 33.27
N ALA A 726 -8.12 -8.12 32.18
CA ALA A 726 -7.13 -7.82 31.14
C ALA A 726 -7.70 -6.75 30.20
N LEU A 727 -7.05 -5.59 30.14
CA LEU A 727 -7.45 -4.47 29.30
C LEU A 727 -6.80 -4.52 27.90
N GLY A 728 -5.58 -5.07 27.83
CA GLY A 728 -4.80 -5.09 26.60
C GLY A 728 -3.55 -5.97 26.69
N LEU A 729 -2.94 -6.22 25.55
CA LEU A 729 -1.68 -6.95 25.43
C LEU A 729 -0.74 -6.20 24.47
N GLU A 730 0.49 -5.97 24.89
CA GLU A 730 1.53 -5.42 24.04
C GLU A 730 2.51 -6.53 23.62
N ARG A 731 2.83 -6.57 22.32
CA ARG A 731 3.79 -7.50 21.73
C ARG A 731 4.83 -6.70 20.97
N GLY A 732 6.03 -6.55 21.56
CA GLY A 732 7.05 -5.64 21.06
C GLY A 732 6.52 -4.19 21.05
N ASN A 733 6.41 -3.58 19.86
CA ASN A 733 5.93 -2.20 19.70
C ASN A 733 4.42 -2.09 19.37
N TYR A 734 3.70 -3.21 19.43
CA TYR A 734 2.29 -3.29 19.03
C TYR A 734 1.38 -3.47 20.24
N THR A 735 0.37 -2.62 20.37
CA THR A 735 -0.61 -2.65 21.45
C THR A 735 -1.95 -3.20 20.94
N ILE A 736 -2.39 -4.33 21.50
CA ILE A 736 -3.68 -4.97 21.24
C ILE A 736 -4.63 -4.55 22.35
N LEU A 737 -5.60 -3.69 22.02
CA LEU A 737 -6.73 -3.36 22.88
C LEU A 737 -7.77 -4.48 22.77
N ASP A 738 -8.26 -5.00 23.89
CA ASP A 738 -9.21 -6.13 23.96
C ASP A 738 -8.73 -7.41 23.22
N PRO A 739 -7.66 -8.08 23.72
CA PRO A 739 -7.19 -9.34 23.15
C PRO A 739 -8.27 -10.42 23.26
N ASP A 740 -8.55 -11.10 22.14
CA ASP A 740 -9.53 -12.21 22.10
C ASP A 740 -9.13 -13.30 23.10
N ALA A 741 -10.11 -13.89 23.79
CA ALA A 741 -9.87 -14.96 24.77
C ALA A 741 -9.13 -16.18 24.18
N SER A 742 -9.14 -16.34 22.86
CA SER A 742 -8.40 -17.37 22.12
C SER A 742 -6.94 -17.01 21.79
N PHE A 743 -6.49 -15.78 22.07
CA PHE A 743 -5.14 -15.33 21.77
C PHE A 743 -4.11 -16.03 22.64
N VAL A 744 -3.01 -16.48 22.04
CA VAL A 744 -1.88 -17.11 22.74
C VAL A 744 -0.91 -16.01 23.17
N ILE A 745 -0.62 -15.98 24.47
CA ILE A 745 0.35 -15.06 25.07
C ILE A 745 1.76 -15.63 24.82
N ASN A 746 2.67 -14.82 24.28
CA ASN A 746 4.03 -15.23 23.94
C ASN A 746 5.04 -14.70 24.97
N ASN A 747 6.19 -15.35 25.03
CA ASN A 747 7.34 -14.84 25.80
C ASN A 747 7.75 -13.45 25.25
N GLY A 748 7.89 -12.47 26.16
CA GLY A 748 8.21 -11.08 25.82
C GLY A 748 7.01 -10.18 25.57
N ASP A 749 5.78 -10.67 25.72
CA ASP A 749 4.57 -9.83 25.71
C ASP A 749 4.42 -9.07 27.04
N ILE A 750 3.72 -7.93 27.03
CA ILE A 750 3.32 -7.17 28.23
C ILE A 750 1.80 -7.20 28.32
N LEU A 751 1.26 -7.81 29.37
CA LEU A 751 -0.18 -7.88 29.61
C LEU A 751 -0.62 -6.73 30.52
N TRP A 752 -1.57 -5.93 30.06
CA TRP A 752 -2.13 -4.82 30.84
C TRP A 752 -3.35 -5.29 31.62
N ILE A 753 -3.27 -5.19 32.94
CA ILE A 753 -4.31 -5.65 33.87
C ILE A 753 -4.81 -4.50 34.73
N ILE A 754 -6.09 -4.54 35.10
CA ILE A 754 -6.70 -3.62 36.07
C ILE A 754 -7.29 -4.42 37.25
N GLY A 755 -6.98 -3.99 38.46
CA GLY A 755 -7.29 -4.67 39.72
C GLY A 755 -7.26 -3.72 40.90
N SER A 756 -7.93 -4.04 42.01
CA SER A 756 -7.62 -3.35 43.27
C SER A 756 -6.26 -3.80 43.81
N ARG A 757 -5.62 -3.00 44.67
CA ARG A 757 -4.30 -3.32 45.24
C ARG A 757 -4.26 -4.70 45.94
N GLN A 758 -5.31 -5.05 46.69
CA GLN A 758 -5.44 -6.38 47.30
C GLN A 758 -5.52 -7.50 46.26
N MET A 759 -6.32 -7.31 45.19
CA MET A 759 -6.52 -8.31 44.14
C MET A 759 -5.25 -8.57 43.35
N LEU A 760 -4.50 -7.51 43.01
CA LEU A 760 -3.22 -7.62 42.33
C LEU A 760 -2.15 -8.26 43.24
N SER A 761 -2.13 -7.94 44.54
CA SER A 761 -1.17 -8.56 45.46
C SER A 761 -1.36 -10.08 45.61
N GLN A 762 -2.59 -10.58 45.47
CA GLN A 762 -2.89 -12.03 45.46
C GLN A 762 -2.43 -12.70 44.16
N LEU A 763 -2.52 -12.00 43.03
CA LEU A 763 -2.00 -12.48 41.75
C LEU A 763 -0.48 -12.63 41.81
N PHE A 764 0.23 -11.59 42.26
CA PHE A 764 1.70 -11.61 42.34
C PHE A 764 2.23 -12.61 43.35
N LYS A 765 1.52 -12.88 44.46
CA LYS A 765 1.91 -13.93 45.41
C LYS A 765 1.85 -15.35 44.82
N ASN A 766 0.94 -15.60 43.87
CA ASN A 766 0.79 -16.89 43.22
C ASN A 766 1.73 -17.08 42.02
N ASP A 767 2.26 -16.00 41.44
CA ASP A 767 3.25 -16.07 40.35
C ASP A 767 4.72 -16.10 40.84
N THR A 768 4.95 -15.82 42.14
CA THR A 768 6.29 -15.86 42.77
C THR A 768 6.56 -17.12 43.63
N LEU A 769 5.61 -18.06 43.71
CA LEU A 769 5.73 -19.30 44.49
C LEU A 769 5.67 -20.55 43.62
#